data_AF-A0A9J9B803-F1
#
_entry.id   AF-A0A9J9B803-F1
#
_cell.length_a   1.000
_cell.length_b   1.000
_cell.length_c   1.000
_cell.angle_alpha   90.00
_cell.angle_beta   90.00
_cell.angle_gamma   90.00
#
_symmetry.space_group_name_H-M   'P 1'
#
loop_
_entity.id
_entity.type
_entity.pdbx_description
1 polymer ?
#
loop_
_entity_poly.entity_id
_entity_poly.type
_entity_poly.pdbx_seq_one_letter_code
_entity_poly.pdbx_strand_id
1 'polypeptide(L)'
;MKHHLLGASIASALILSLGCSQSTEPKQVLEIATEKVESVSPLEQQAKAKLDKLKGMMDEARSKKIDVTREETLVWFSEQFIKFANWDEANPKAIEAAFGYERYYAADKVELAASLPDFERQKVNEILDKGITVLAQVLRGDIKRRPVNKVDWQGTKAGDNMFVSNGKPIFPYDYFSKSVGQPLTNTDVYNDHLGALYHGGENLYPVDHDRAINSFLLKEDGTFDEELMKELTDIPDTNIGFLYYWIMGIPEWVEKQEPEVRKGRSLFTGFDIDNPLARDLWGKIIRRTGELTKGKKVTELGFVLANEPHWFAEKDFWTARFDEMTSISSYTLNNFRTWLNDKYEGDLAQLNANWRADFASFDDVTIDIPIDPALQGQPIWFDWSRYNMDRSTNWFAFMQNQLHSVNPDADTHIKIMPRMFMDNVRSGGIDTEALAELTTMVGHDAKSFGSKNIRPGKSSKWMEKYAYYWGYVAMFHDFMESVAPNKINVNSESHFLSSGQWRDLDTRPSYVRSVYWLATLLGMDANTGWFWARDPDGSPEDRLEGELDFFDPGLAGAYAGSNNMQPQVTNEVTQVMFDLNSFSEEIIELREQPRPLRLFYSETTAINTDDYMTKGYKLYEELFFEGLPLGFVTKNIIEKQDNSAWDTVIVYNNPNVSDAEFAALQSYLEQGGTVILDTKSLQFNEYGQIRKQSLKASKGKLIALEAEADIAKIKQVALAEIADSMPDILLKEDNGEPFKTTTWRTIKQPDGSYLVNILNVGRNVAKLELSLANGKPAILTNMMTSNPINSHFELESEGVLLLKVSPQ
;
A
#
# COMPACT_ATOMS: atom_id res chain seq x y z
N MET A 1 0.34 15.28 -25.68
CA MET A 1 0.53 16.56 -26.43
C MET A 1 1.70 16.41 -27.39
N LYS A 2 1.45 16.21 -28.69
CA LYS A 2 2.46 16.30 -29.75
C LYS A 2 2.15 17.54 -30.59
N HIS A 3 2.94 18.59 -30.45
CA HIS A 3 2.87 19.73 -31.36
C HIS A 3 3.87 19.54 -32.50
N HIS A 4 3.34 19.15 -33.65
CA HIS A 4 4.03 19.27 -34.93
C HIS A 4 4.18 20.75 -35.29
N LEU A 5 5.39 21.16 -35.65
CA LEU A 5 5.63 22.36 -36.45
C LEU A 5 6.43 21.95 -37.68
N LEU A 6 5.71 21.88 -38.80
CA LEU A 6 6.27 21.88 -40.14
C LEU A 6 6.95 23.22 -40.42
N GLY A 7 8.17 23.17 -40.95
CA GLY A 7 8.83 24.29 -41.61
C GLY A 7 9.57 23.78 -42.84
N ALA A 8 8.94 23.91 -44.01
CA ALA A 8 9.55 23.62 -45.31
C ALA A 8 10.21 24.89 -45.87
N SER A 9 11.43 24.75 -46.38
CA SER A 9 12.07 25.70 -47.32
C SER A 9 12.95 24.92 -48.31
N ILE A 10 12.94 25.38 -49.55
CA ILE A 10 13.22 24.66 -50.81
C ILE A 10 14.61 24.99 -51.40
N ALA A 11 15.17 24.00 -52.14
CA ALA A 11 16.16 24.05 -53.24
C ALA A 11 17.63 24.39 -52.91
N SER A 12 18.64 23.64 -53.40
CA SER A 12 18.92 23.42 -54.83
C SER A 12 19.80 22.19 -55.09
N ALA A 13 19.73 21.69 -56.33
CA ALA A 13 20.27 20.41 -56.79
C ALA A 13 21.68 20.48 -57.45
N LEU A 14 22.27 19.28 -57.56
CA LEU A 14 23.10 18.73 -58.66
C LEU A 14 24.56 19.18 -58.83
N ILE A 15 25.50 18.22 -58.76
CA ILE A 15 26.22 17.62 -59.92
C ILE A 15 27.19 16.51 -59.46
N LEU A 16 27.16 15.38 -60.18
CA LEU A 16 28.10 14.25 -60.15
C LEU A 16 29.42 14.58 -60.87
N SER A 17 30.55 14.05 -60.38
CA SER A 17 31.56 13.41 -61.26
C SER A 17 32.56 12.53 -60.50
N LEU A 18 32.95 11.46 -61.19
CA LEU A 18 33.84 10.35 -60.83
C LEU A 18 35.32 10.75 -60.83
N GLY A 19 36.17 10.01 -60.10
CA GLY A 19 37.62 10.04 -60.34
C GLY A 19 38.51 9.22 -59.39
N CYS A 20 38.76 7.96 -59.78
CA CYS A 20 39.86 7.04 -59.48
C CYS A 20 40.97 7.37 -58.45
N SER A 21 41.20 6.37 -57.57
CA SER A 21 42.47 5.74 -57.15
C SER A 21 43.70 6.61 -56.83
N GLN A 22 44.22 6.47 -55.61
CA GLN A 22 45.55 5.89 -55.39
C GLN A 22 45.78 5.51 -53.92
N SER A 23 46.41 4.34 -53.78
CA SER A 23 46.88 3.68 -52.57
C SER A 23 48.02 4.43 -51.87
N THR A 24 47.94 4.58 -50.55
CA THR A 24 49.12 4.63 -49.66
C THR A 24 48.80 3.91 -48.36
N GLU A 25 49.65 2.94 -48.02
CA GLU A 25 49.62 2.11 -46.81
C GLU A 25 49.67 2.92 -45.49
N PRO A 26 49.16 2.35 -44.39
CA PRO A 26 49.06 3.04 -43.10
C PRO A 26 50.37 2.95 -42.30
N LYS A 27 50.80 4.08 -41.73
CA LYS A 27 51.74 4.09 -40.60
C LYS A 27 50.97 3.74 -39.33
N GLN A 28 51.23 2.54 -38.79
CA GLN A 28 50.90 2.18 -37.42
C GLN A 28 51.51 3.20 -36.45
N VAL A 29 50.65 3.93 -35.76
CA VAL A 29 50.98 4.54 -34.46
C VAL A 29 50.36 3.61 -33.42
N LEU A 30 51.23 2.86 -32.73
CA LEU A 30 50.89 2.15 -31.50
C LEU A 30 50.64 3.23 -30.43
N GLU A 31 49.38 3.63 -30.26
CA GLU A 31 48.94 4.21 -28.99
C GLU A 31 48.85 3.08 -27.97
N ILE A 32 49.83 3.05 -27.07
CA ILE A 32 49.77 2.28 -25.85
C ILE A 32 48.64 2.92 -25.04
N ALA A 33 47.46 2.29 -25.05
CA ALA A 33 46.41 2.58 -24.09
C ALA A 33 46.96 2.23 -22.70
N THR A 34 47.45 3.24 -21.98
CA THR A 34 47.62 3.15 -20.53
C THR A 34 46.23 2.97 -19.94
N GLU A 35 45.90 1.73 -19.58
CA GLU A 35 44.84 1.43 -18.61
C GLU A 35 45.09 2.33 -17.39
N LYS A 36 44.25 3.34 -17.19
CA LYS A 36 44.12 3.96 -15.88
C LYS A 36 43.61 2.85 -14.97
N VAL A 37 44.50 2.29 -14.16
CA VAL A 37 44.10 1.54 -12.98
C VAL A 37 43.36 2.53 -12.10
N GLU A 38 42.03 2.52 -12.17
CA GLU A 38 41.20 3.31 -11.26
C GLU A 38 41.54 2.89 -9.83
N SER A 39 41.96 3.84 -9.02
CA SER A 39 42.28 3.60 -7.63
C SER A 39 40.98 3.31 -6.87
N VAL A 40 40.80 2.07 -6.41
CA VAL A 40 39.66 1.62 -5.60
C VAL A 40 39.43 2.59 -4.44
N SER A 41 38.19 3.07 -4.28
CA SER A 41 37.80 4.03 -3.24
C SER A 41 38.24 3.57 -1.84
N PRO A 42 38.78 4.45 -0.97
CA PRO A 42 39.08 4.10 0.42
C PRO A 42 37.88 3.53 1.19
N LEU A 43 36.67 4.02 0.92
CA LEU A 43 35.44 3.52 1.53
C LEU A 43 35.12 2.10 1.06
N GLU A 44 35.36 1.80 -0.22
CA GLU A 44 35.22 0.43 -0.75
C GLU A 44 36.25 -0.52 -0.12
N GLN A 45 37.52 -0.10 0.02
CA GLN A 45 38.54 -0.90 0.70
C GLN A 45 38.15 -1.19 2.16
N GLN A 46 37.61 -0.19 2.86
CA GLN A 46 37.11 -0.34 4.22
C GLN A 46 35.93 -1.32 4.28
N ALA A 47 34.98 -1.21 3.35
CA ALA A 47 33.83 -2.11 3.25
C ALA A 47 34.27 -3.56 3.00
N LYS A 48 35.22 -3.78 2.07
CA LYS A 48 35.79 -5.11 1.78
C LYS A 48 36.47 -5.72 3.02
N ALA A 49 37.26 -4.94 3.75
CA ALA A 49 37.89 -5.41 4.98
C ALA A 49 36.86 -5.80 6.06
N LYS A 50 35.76 -5.04 6.18
CA LYS A 50 34.66 -5.36 7.10
C LYS A 50 33.87 -6.59 6.64
N LEU A 51 33.65 -6.76 5.33
CA LEU A 51 33.04 -7.96 4.75
C LEU A 51 33.85 -9.21 5.09
N ASP A 52 35.17 -9.18 4.91
CA ASP A 52 36.04 -10.31 5.26
C ASP A 52 35.97 -10.65 6.75
N LYS A 53 35.97 -9.62 7.61
CA LYS A 53 35.79 -9.79 9.05
C LYS A 53 34.43 -10.43 9.37
N LEU A 54 33.34 -9.93 8.78
CA LEU A 54 31.99 -10.47 9.01
C LEU A 54 31.89 -11.92 8.55
N LYS A 55 32.40 -12.25 7.35
CA LYS A 55 32.44 -13.63 6.82
C LYS A 55 33.21 -14.58 7.75
N GLY A 56 34.36 -14.16 8.26
CA GLY A 56 35.11 -14.94 9.26
C GLY A 56 34.33 -15.17 10.56
N MET A 57 33.59 -14.17 11.04
CA MET A 57 32.70 -14.32 12.21
C MET A 57 31.50 -15.24 11.92
N MET A 58 30.96 -15.20 10.70
CA MET A 58 29.89 -16.10 10.28
C MET A 58 30.37 -17.56 10.26
N ASP A 59 31.60 -17.82 9.83
CA ASP A 59 32.17 -19.17 9.88
C ASP A 59 32.35 -19.67 11.32
N GLU A 60 32.80 -18.80 12.23
CA GLU A 60 32.82 -19.10 13.66
C GLU A 60 31.42 -19.42 14.20
N ALA A 61 30.42 -18.60 13.85
CA ALA A 61 29.03 -18.78 14.27
C ALA A 61 28.44 -20.10 13.75
N ARG A 62 28.67 -20.44 12.48
CA ARG A 62 28.26 -21.72 11.87
C ARG A 62 28.91 -22.90 12.59
N SER A 63 30.19 -22.81 12.96
CA SER A 63 30.87 -23.86 13.74
C SER A 63 30.22 -24.09 15.11
N LYS A 64 29.58 -23.06 15.67
CA LYS A 64 28.81 -23.09 16.92
C LYS A 64 27.31 -23.38 16.72
N LYS A 65 26.88 -23.70 15.50
CA LYS A 65 25.46 -23.90 15.11
C LYS A 65 24.56 -22.69 15.39
N ILE A 66 25.13 -21.49 15.28
CA ILE A 66 24.39 -20.23 15.36
C ILE A 66 23.90 -19.89 13.95
N ASP A 67 22.62 -19.52 13.85
CA ASP A 67 22.01 -19.04 12.62
C ASP A 67 22.62 -17.70 12.17
N VAL A 68 23.03 -17.61 10.91
CA VAL A 68 23.70 -16.45 10.31
C VAL A 68 22.96 -15.87 9.10
N THR A 69 21.71 -16.28 8.86
CA THR A 69 20.92 -15.82 7.70
C THR A 69 20.75 -14.29 7.65
N ARG A 70 20.68 -13.63 8.81
CA ARG A 70 20.66 -12.16 8.90
C ARG A 70 21.95 -11.54 8.35
N GLU A 71 23.12 -12.13 8.64
CA GLU A 71 24.41 -11.66 8.12
C GLU A 71 24.64 -12.04 6.66
N GLU A 72 24.10 -13.16 6.18
CA GLU A 72 24.13 -13.51 4.75
C GLU A 72 23.48 -12.40 3.91
N THR A 73 22.36 -11.86 4.39
CA THR A 73 21.68 -10.72 3.75
C THR A 73 22.50 -9.44 3.81
N LEU A 74 23.15 -9.14 4.94
CA LEU A 74 24.04 -7.99 5.07
C LEU A 74 25.22 -8.08 4.08
N VAL A 75 25.82 -9.27 3.95
CA VAL A 75 26.89 -9.53 2.97
C VAL A 75 26.37 -9.30 1.55
N TRP A 76 25.22 -9.88 1.21
CA TRP A 76 24.64 -9.76 -0.12
C TRP A 76 24.39 -8.30 -0.51
N PHE A 77 23.66 -7.53 0.31
CA PHE A 77 23.41 -6.12 0.02
C PHE A 77 24.68 -5.29 0.00
N SER A 78 25.64 -5.58 0.87
CA SER A 78 26.93 -4.86 0.84
C SER A 78 27.67 -5.09 -0.47
N GLU A 79 27.68 -6.32 -0.99
CA GLU A 79 28.30 -6.65 -2.27
C GLU A 79 27.55 -6.01 -3.45
N GLN A 80 26.22 -6.06 -3.44
CA GLN A 80 25.40 -5.43 -4.49
C GLN A 80 25.58 -3.91 -4.52
N PHE A 81 25.51 -3.24 -3.38
CA PHE A 81 25.61 -1.78 -3.35
C PHE A 81 27.05 -1.26 -3.53
N ILE A 82 28.09 -2.06 -3.26
CA ILE A 82 29.45 -1.73 -3.74
C ILE A 82 29.47 -1.76 -5.28
N LYS A 83 28.88 -2.78 -5.89
CA LYS A 83 28.76 -2.87 -7.35
C LYS A 83 27.95 -1.70 -7.93
N PHE A 84 26.82 -1.35 -7.31
CA PHE A 84 25.98 -0.23 -7.75
C PHE A 84 26.70 1.12 -7.61
N ALA A 85 27.39 1.35 -6.49
CA ALA A 85 28.22 2.55 -6.33
C ALA A 85 29.30 2.66 -7.40
N ASN A 86 29.92 1.54 -7.80
CA ASN A 86 30.90 1.51 -8.88
C ASN A 86 30.25 1.83 -10.24
N TRP A 87 29.03 1.34 -10.48
CA TRP A 87 28.27 1.70 -11.69
C TRP A 87 27.93 3.19 -11.70
N ASP A 88 27.45 3.74 -10.57
CA ASP A 88 27.08 5.16 -10.43
C ASP A 88 28.29 6.08 -10.65
N GLU A 89 29.45 5.72 -10.09
CA GLU A 89 30.71 6.44 -10.26
C GLU A 89 31.18 6.43 -11.72
N ALA A 90 30.96 5.33 -12.44
CA ALA A 90 31.28 5.20 -13.86
C ALA A 90 30.26 5.89 -14.78
N ASN A 91 29.02 6.13 -14.30
CA ASN A 91 27.90 6.68 -15.09
C ASN A 91 27.31 8.00 -14.50
N PRO A 92 28.13 9.02 -14.20
CA PRO A 92 27.68 10.21 -13.47
C PRO A 92 26.61 11.02 -14.22
N LYS A 93 26.60 10.97 -15.55
CA LYS A 93 25.58 11.66 -16.37
C LYS A 93 24.19 11.02 -16.25
N ALA A 94 24.13 9.69 -16.15
CA ALA A 94 22.87 8.98 -15.97
C ALA A 94 22.28 9.31 -14.58
N ILE A 95 23.12 9.31 -13.55
CA ILE A 95 22.71 9.66 -12.18
C ILE A 95 22.31 11.14 -12.06
N GLU A 96 23.05 12.06 -12.70
CA GLU A 96 22.65 13.47 -12.74
C GLU A 96 21.29 13.64 -13.42
N ALA A 97 21.02 12.92 -14.51
CA ALA A 97 19.73 12.92 -15.17
C ALA A 97 18.63 12.39 -14.25
N ALA A 98 18.86 11.25 -13.57
CA ALA A 98 17.93 10.66 -12.61
C ALA A 98 17.52 11.64 -11.51
N PHE A 99 18.48 12.32 -10.86
CA PHE A 99 18.18 13.38 -9.89
C PHE A 99 17.49 14.60 -10.52
N GLY A 100 17.72 14.85 -11.80
CA GLY A 100 17.05 15.91 -12.56
C GLY A 100 15.56 15.66 -12.81
N TYR A 101 15.11 14.41 -12.89
CA TYR A 101 13.70 14.06 -13.09
C TYR A 101 12.86 14.19 -11.82
N GLU A 102 13.44 14.00 -10.63
CA GLU A 102 12.76 14.25 -9.36
C GLU A 102 12.90 15.73 -8.97
N ARG A 103 11.80 16.47 -9.09
CA ARG A 103 11.73 17.92 -8.80
C ARG A 103 12.35 18.33 -7.45
N TYR A 104 12.30 17.46 -6.44
CA TYR A 104 12.83 17.76 -5.11
C TYR A 104 14.37 17.83 -5.09
N TYR A 105 15.04 17.04 -5.94
CA TYR A 105 16.49 16.97 -6.03
C TYR A 105 17.07 17.71 -7.25
N ALA A 106 16.23 18.11 -8.20
CA ALA A 106 16.66 18.69 -9.46
C ALA A 106 17.60 19.91 -9.32
N ALA A 107 17.47 20.69 -8.24
CA ALA A 107 18.34 21.84 -7.96
C ALA A 107 19.79 21.43 -7.62
N ASP A 108 19.95 20.30 -6.93
CA ASP A 108 21.23 19.82 -6.39
C ASP A 108 21.77 18.59 -7.16
N LYS A 109 21.16 18.26 -8.31
CA LYS A 109 21.41 17.03 -9.06
C LYS A 109 22.88 16.73 -9.39
N VAL A 110 23.68 17.76 -9.64
CA VAL A 110 25.12 17.60 -9.97
C VAL A 110 25.92 17.19 -8.72
N GLU A 111 25.64 17.84 -7.59
CA GLU A 111 26.29 17.53 -6.31
C GLU A 111 25.86 16.16 -5.79
N LEU A 112 24.57 15.86 -5.88
CA LEU A 112 24.02 14.56 -5.48
C LEU A 112 24.57 13.42 -6.33
N ALA A 113 24.64 13.59 -7.66
CA ALA A 113 25.22 12.57 -8.53
C ALA A 113 26.71 12.32 -8.25
N ALA A 114 27.47 13.38 -7.96
CA ALA A 114 28.90 13.26 -7.65
C ALA A 114 29.17 12.60 -6.28
N SER A 115 28.26 12.78 -5.31
CA SER A 115 28.43 12.26 -3.94
C SER A 115 27.77 10.90 -3.70
N LEU A 116 26.87 10.46 -4.59
CA LEU A 116 26.11 9.22 -4.43
C LEU A 116 26.99 7.96 -4.24
N PRO A 117 28.04 7.70 -5.03
CA PRO A 117 28.85 6.48 -4.87
C PRO A 117 29.49 6.36 -3.49
N ASP A 118 30.05 7.46 -2.97
CA ASP A 118 30.67 7.48 -1.64
C ASP A 118 29.63 7.43 -0.53
N PHE A 119 28.45 8.05 -0.73
CA PHE A 119 27.30 7.90 0.17
C PHE A 119 26.90 6.42 0.31
N GLU A 120 26.70 5.71 -0.80
CA GLU A 120 26.33 4.29 -0.79
C GLU A 120 27.40 3.43 -0.11
N ARG A 121 28.69 3.63 -0.44
CA ARG A 121 29.81 2.93 0.20
C ARG A 121 29.91 3.23 1.70
N GLN A 122 29.62 4.46 2.11
CA GLN A 122 29.55 4.82 3.53
C GLN A 122 28.41 4.08 4.23
N LYS A 123 27.22 4.03 3.62
CA LYS A 123 26.07 3.30 4.17
C LYS A 123 26.29 1.79 4.21
N VAL A 124 27.01 1.21 3.24
CA VAL A 124 27.52 -0.16 3.32
C VAL A 124 28.44 -0.36 4.53
N ASN A 125 29.37 0.56 4.76
CA ASN A 125 30.24 0.52 5.93
C ASN A 125 29.47 0.57 7.26
N GLU A 126 28.40 1.36 7.34
CA GLU A 126 27.53 1.50 8.52
C GLU A 126 26.74 0.20 8.80
N ILE A 127 26.13 -0.41 7.78
CA ILE A 127 25.40 -1.68 7.97
C ILE A 127 26.34 -2.83 8.37
N LEU A 128 27.57 -2.86 7.83
CA LEU A 128 28.57 -3.86 8.20
C LEU A 128 29.04 -3.68 9.65
N ASP A 129 29.25 -2.45 10.11
CA ASP A 129 29.62 -2.18 11.52
C ASP A 129 28.51 -2.64 12.47
N LYS A 130 27.24 -2.36 12.15
CA LYS A 130 26.08 -2.84 12.91
C LYS A 130 26.04 -4.36 12.93
N GLY A 131 26.17 -5.00 11.77
CA GLY A 131 26.17 -6.46 11.62
C GLY A 131 27.28 -7.15 12.41
N ILE A 132 28.52 -6.66 12.30
CA ILE A 132 29.68 -7.14 13.07
C ILE A 132 29.41 -6.99 14.57
N THR A 133 28.88 -5.86 15.00
CA THR A 133 28.60 -5.61 16.43
C THR A 133 27.55 -6.61 16.97
N VAL A 134 26.45 -6.80 16.24
CA VAL A 134 25.37 -7.72 16.62
C VAL A 134 25.85 -9.18 16.62
N LEU A 135 26.52 -9.65 15.56
CA LEU A 135 27.01 -11.03 15.52
C LEU A 135 28.05 -11.29 16.61
N ALA A 136 28.88 -10.31 16.96
CA ALA A 136 29.81 -10.43 18.07
C ALA A 136 29.09 -10.60 19.42
N GLN A 137 27.98 -9.90 19.65
CA GLN A 137 27.13 -10.09 20.84
C GLN A 137 26.54 -11.51 20.87
N VAL A 138 26.04 -12.01 19.73
CA VAL A 138 25.51 -13.40 19.62
C VAL A 138 26.61 -14.43 19.92
N LEU A 139 27.81 -14.26 19.35
CA LEU A 139 28.95 -15.17 19.56
C LEU A 139 29.44 -15.22 21.02
N ARG A 140 29.32 -14.11 21.74
CA ARG A 140 29.63 -14.02 23.18
C ARG A 140 28.48 -14.52 24.07
N GLY A 141 27.27 -14.64 23.54
CA GLY A 141 26.07 -14.97 24.30
C GLY A 141 25.44 -13.78 25.04
N ASP A 142 25.84 -12.55 24.70
CA ASP A 142 25.28 -11.32 25.29
C ASP A 142 23.82 -11.11 24.84
N ILE A 143 23.46 -11.63 23.67
CA ILE A 143 22.09 -11.72 23.17
C ILE A 143 21.87 -13.11 22.56
N LYS A 144 20.63 -13.58 22.59
CA LYS A 144 20.19 -14.78 21.88
C LYS A 144 18.96 -14.46 21.03
N ARG A 145 19.12 -14.63 19.72
CA ARG A 145 18.05 -14.44 18.74
C ARG A 145 17.49 -15.78 18.25
N ARG A 146 16.22 -15.78 17.84
CA ARG A 146 15.58 -16.93 17.19
C ARG A 146 16.17 -17.11 15.77
N PRO A 147 16.36 -18.35 15.28
CA PRO A 147 16.70 -18.58 13.88
C PRO A 147 15.69 -17.93 12.94
N VAL A 148 16.16 -17.45 11.79
CA VAL A 148 15.27 -16.91 10.74
C VAL A 148 14.35 -18.02 10.22
N ASN A 149 13.05 -17.72 10.14
CA ASN A 149 12.10 -18.51 9.36
C ASN A 149 12.01 -17.89 7.97
N LYS A 150 12.67 -18.48 6.98
CA LYS A 150 12.65 -17.96 5.61
C LYS A 150 11.33 -18.32 4.92
N VAL A 151 10.94 -17.49 3.95
CA VAL A 151 9.84 -17.83 3.05
C VAL A 151 10.27 -19.04 2.22
N ASP A 152 9.47 -20.11 2.23
CA ASP A 152 9.62 -21.19 1.26
C ASP A 152 8.87 -20.77 0.01
N TRP A 153 9.51 -20.06 -0.91
CA TRP A 153 8.85 -19.50 -2.09
C TRP A 153 8.12 -20.55 -2.93
N GLN A 154 8.56 -21.81 -2.91
CA GLN A 154 7.94 -22.90 -3.67
C GLN A 154 6.82 -23.58 -2.88
N GLY A 155 6.98 -23.72 -1.55
CA GLY A 155 6.04 -24.40 -0.67
C GLY A 155 4.97 -23.51 -0.03
N THR A 156 5.14 -22.19 0.00
CA THR A 156 4.21 -21.25 0.65
C THR A 156 2.87 -21.21 -0.09
N LYS A 157 1.76 -21.20 0.64
CA LYS A 157 0.40 -21.14 0.06
C LYS A 157 -0.45 -20.10 0.75
N ALA A 158 -1.49 -19.62 0.07
CA ALA A 158 -2.60 -18.94 0.73
C ALA A 158 -3.36 -19.94 1.62
N GLY A 159 -3.49 -19.63 2.91
CA GLY A 159 -4.44 -20.25 3.82
C GLY A 159 -5.73 -19.43 3.90
N ASP A 160 -6.55 -19.68 4.92
CA ASP A 160 -7.86 -19.00 5.05
C ASP A 160 -7.70 -17.49 5.29
N ASN A 161 -6.85 -17.08 6.23
CA ASN A 161 -6.64 -15.69 6.63
C ASN A 161 -5.16 -15.27 6.73
N MET A 162 -4.24 -16.11 6.28
CA MET A 162 -2.79 -15.89 6.34
C MET A 162 -2.07 -16.71 5.27
N PHE A 163 -0.84 -16.33 4.91
CA PHE A 163 0.04 -17.23 4.15
C PHE A 163 0.71 -18.26 5.08
N VAL A 164 0.88 -19.48 4.59
CA VAL A 164 1.47 -20.58 5.36
C VAL A 164 2.70 -21.15 4.66
N SER A 165 3.83 -21.18 5.37
CA SER A 165 5.09 -21.82 4.96
C SER A 165 5.51 -22.84 6.02
N ASN A 166 5.79 -24.08 5.60
CA ASN A 166 6.20 -25.16 6.51
C ASN A 166 5.27 -25.35 7.73
N GLY A 167 3.96 -25.15 7.52
CA GLY A 167 2.92 -25.29 8.55
C GLY A 167 2.84 -24.15 9.55
N LYS A 168 3.53 -23.02 9.32
CA LYS A 168 3.49 -21.82 10.16
C LYS A 168 3.05 -20.59 9.34
N PRO A 169 2.48 -19.57 10.00
CA PRO A 169 2.24 -18.29 9.34
C PRO A 169 3.56 -17.72 8.78
N ILE A 170 3.48 -17.05 7.64
CA ILE A 170 4.62 -16.39 7.00
C ILE A 170 4.13 -15.09 6.35
N PHE A 171 5.00 -14.09 6.27
CA PHE A 171 4.74 -12.82 5.62
C PHE A 171 5.66 -12.67 4.40
N PRO A 172 5.18 -12.98 3.17
CA PRO A 172 5.93 -12.78 1.94
C PRO A 172 6.22 -11.29 1.69
N TYR A 173 7.39 -11.01 1.13
CA TYR A 173 7.80 -9.64 0.79
C TYR A 173 8.55 -9.61 -0.54
N ASP A 174 8.42 -8.51 -1.26
CA ASP A 174 9.18 -8.25 -2.49
C ASP A 174 9.18 -6.74 -2.79
N TYR A 175 9.46 -6.35 -4.02
CA TYR A 175 9.40 -5.00 -4.54
C TYR A 175 8.47 -4.94 -5.76
N PHE A 176 7.70 -3.86 -5.86
CA PHE A 176 6.89 -3.61 -7.05
C PHE A 176 7.80 -3.26 -8.23
N SER A 177 7.39 -3.65 -9.44
CA SER A 177 8.12 -3.37 -10.69
C SER A 177 9.59 -3.79 -10.64
N LYS A 178 9.89 -4.90 -9.95
CA LYS A 178 11.25 -5.37 -9.70
C LYS A 178 11.99 -5.71 -11.00
N SER A 179 12.95 -4.87 -11.39
CA SER A 179 13.90 -5.10 -12.50
C SER A 179 13.19 -5.71 -13.73
N VAL A 180 12.20 -4.96 -14.26
CA VAL A 180 11.34 -5.40 -15.36
C VAL A 180 12.17 -5.75 -16.58
N GLY A 181 11.89 -6.88 -17.22
CA GLY A 181 12.69 -7.41 -18.33
C GLY A 181 13.74 -8.45 -17.91
N GLN A 182 13.98 -8.64 -16.61
CA GLN A 182 14.83 -9.74 -16.13
C GLN A 182 14.04 -11.04 -15.93
N PRO A 183 14.58 -12.21 -16.34
CA PRO A 183 13.92 -13.50 -16.11
C PRO A 183 13.62 -13.76 -14.64
N LEU A 184 12.44 -14.30 -14.32
CA LEU A 184 12.06 -14.65 -12.94
C LEU A 184 12.98 -15.70 -12.31
N THR A 185 13.67 -16.49 -13.14
CA THR A 185 14.66 -17.48 -12.70
C THR A 185 16.03 -16.88 -12.41
N ASN A 186 16.24 -15.57 -12.63
CA ASN A 186 17.50 -14.91 -12.34
C ASN A 186 17.68 -14.75 -10.82
N THR A 187 18.57 -15.56 -10.25
CA THR A 187 18.82 -15.60 -8.80
C THR A 187 19.53 -14.35 -8.27
N ASP A 188 20.07 -13.49 -9.13
CA ASP A 188 20.62 -12.19 -8.72
C ASP A 188 19.50 -11.18 -8.39
N VAL A 189 18.27 -11.43 -8.85
CA VAL A 189 17.10 -10.56 -8.62
C VAL A 189 16.05 -11.25 -7.74
N TYR A 190 15.76 -12.53 -8.00
CA TYR A 190 14.73 -13.30 -7.30
C TYR A 190 15.38 -14.26 -6.30
N ASN A 191 15.52 -13.81 -5.05
CA ASN A 191 16.19 -14.54 -3.97
C ASN A 191 15.65 -14.15 -2.58
N ASP A 192 16.15 -14.79 -1.52
CA ASP A 192 15.70 -14.54 -0.14
C ASP A 192 16.00 -13.12 0.37
N HIS A 193 16.86 -12.35 -0.31
CA HIS A 193 17.25 -11.00 0.11
C HIS A 193 16.34 -9.94 -0.50
N LEU A 194 16.07 -10.01 -1.80
CA LEU A 194 15.15 -9.06 -2.47
C LEU A 194 13.69 -9.52 -2.51
N GLY A 195 13.42 -10.75 -2.07
CA GLY A 195 12.15 -11.42 -2.34
C GLY A 195 12.21 -12.20 -3.65
N ALA A 196 11.36 -13.22 -3.77
CA ALA A 196 11.28 -14.06 -4.97
C ALA A 196 9.83 -14.38 -5.36
N LEU A 197 8.94 -13.38 -5.25
CA LEU A 197 7.60 -13.45 -5.82
C LEU A 197 7.68 -13.46 -7.34
N TYR A 198 6.99 -14.40 -7.97
CA TYR A 198 6.88 -14.44 -9.43
C TYR A 198 5.70 -13.59 -9.91
N HIS A 199 5.86 -13.00 -11.10
CA HIS A 199 4.89 -12.11 -11.70
C HIS A 199 5.13 -11.99 -13.21
N GLY A 200 4.17 -11.45 -13.95
CA GLY A 200 4.33 -11.18 -15.38
C GLY A 200 5.20 -9.94 -15.66
N GLY A 201 6.40 -9.85 -15.11
CA GLY A 201 7.32 -8.70 -15.26
C GLY A 201 8.65 -9.04 -15.94
N GLU A 202 8.82 -10.26 -16.43
CA GLU A 202 10.08 -10.74 -17.02
C GLU A 202 10.33 -10.26 -18.45
N ASN A 203 9.34 -9.59 -19.08
CA ASN A 203 9.48 -8.98 -20.39
C ASN A 203 9.46 -7.45 -20.29
N LEU A 204 10.10 -6.80 -21.27
CA LEU A 204 9.91 -5.37 -21.50
C LEU A 204 8.69 -5.18 -22.38
N TYR A 205 7.70 -4.49 -21.82
CA TYR A 205 6.42 -4.28 -22.47
C TYR A 205 6.37 -2.91 -23.17
N PRO A 206 5.59 -2.78 -24.25
CA PRO A 206 5.24 -1.48 -24.79
C PRO A 206 4.45 -0.64 -23.78
N VAL A 207 4.61 0.69 -23.88
CA VAL A 207 4.08 1.69 -22.94
C VAL A 207 2.56 1.58 -22.73
N ASP A 208 1.81 1.17 -23.75
CA ASP A 208 0.35 1.07 -23.73
C ASP A 208 -0.19 -0.26 -23.16
N HIS A 209 0.68 -1.25 -22.92
CA HIS A 209 0.30 -2.55 -22.38
C HIS A 209 1.38 -3.20 -21.50
N ASP A 210 1.81 -2.45 -20.47
CA ASP A 210 2.93 -2.74 -19.56
C ASP A 210 2.82 -4.00 -18.67
N ARG A 211 2.04 -5.04 -19.02
CA ARG A 211 2.01 -6.33 -18.31
C ARG A 211 1.56 -7.46 -19.24
N ALA A 212 1.92 -8.70 -18.87
CA ALA A 212 1.52 -9.94 -19.56
C ALA A 212 0.00 -10.12 -19.75
N ILE A 213 -0.84 -9.50 -18.91
CA ILE A 213 -2.29 -9.48 -19.12
C ILE A 213 -2.77 -8.07 -19.41
N ASN A 214 -3.12 -7.83 -20.67
CA ASN A 214 -3.52 -6.53 -21.20
C ASN A 214 -4.60 -6.67 -22.28
N SER A 215 -5.20 -5.54 -22.71
CA SER A 215 -6.31 -5.50 -23.68
C SER A 215 -5.91 -5.83 -25.12
N PHE A 216 -4.62 -5.86 -25.44
CA PHE A 216 -4.10 -6.12 -26.80
C PHE A 216 -3.93 -7.62 -27.09
N LEU A 217 -4.16 -8.48 -26.09
CA LEU A 217 -4.21 -9.93 -26.25
C LEU A 217 -5.30 -10.40 -27.22
N LEU A 218 -6.34 -9.59 -27.47
CA LEU A 218 -7.43 -9.94 -28.39
C LEU A 218 -7.40 -9.06 -29.65
N LYS A 219 -7.47 -9.70 -30.81
CA LYS A 219 -7.51 -9.07 -32.13
C LYS A 219 -8.95 -8.68 -32.51
N GLU A 220 -9.07 -7.79 -33.50
CA GLU A 220 -10.36 -7.32 -34.04
C GLU A 220 -11.25 -8.49 -34.54
N ASP A 221 -10.67 -9.56 -35.06
CA ASP A 221 -11.40 -10.76 -35.53
C ASP A 221 -11.85 -11.71 -34.38
N GLY A 222 -11.55 -11.35 -33.13
CA GLY A 222 -11.87 -12.12 -31.94
C GLY A 222 -10.91 -13.27 -31.63
N THR A 223 -9.81 -13.40 -32.36
CA THR A 223 -8.73 -14.36 -32.05
C THR A 223 -7.73 -13.77 -31.05
N PHE A 224 -7.02 -14.63 -30.32
CA PHE A 224 -5.96 -14.19 -29.41
C PHE A 224 -4.63 -14.00 -30.17
N ASP A 225 -3.82 -13.04 -29.75
CA ASP A 225 -2.44 -12.96 -30.17
C ASP A 225 -1.59 -14.00 -29.44
N GLU A 226 -1.33 -15.12 -30.11
CA GLU A 226 -0.57 -16.24 -29.54
C GLU A 226 0.89 -15.89 -29.23
N GLU A 227 1.48 -14.87 -29.86
CA GLU A 227 2.84 -14.44 -29.51
C GLU A 227 2.82 -13.62 -28.23
N LEU A 228 1.92 -12.64 -28.13
CA LEU A 228 1.75 -11.86 -26.90
C LEU A 228 1.30 -12.75 -25.74
N MET A 229 0.52 -13.80 -26.01
CA MET A 229 0.10 -14.74 -24.97
C MET A 229 1.25 -15.52 -24.34
N LYS A 230 2.40 -15.65 -24.99
CA LYS A 230 3.58 -16.30 -24.41
C LYS A 230 4.10 -15.56 -23.18
N GLU A 231 3.93 -14.24 -23.13
CA GLU A 231 4.29 -13.43 -21.96
C GLU A 231 3.58 -13.87 -20.68
N LEU A 232 2.41 -14.52 -20.80
CA LEU A 232 1.69 -15.14 -19.69
C LEU A 232 2.03 -16.63 -19.55
N THR A 233 2.08 -17.38 -20.65
CA THR A 233 2.20 -18.85 -20.57
C THR A 233 3.59 -19.30 -20.17
N ASP A 234 4.61 -18.53 -20.50
CA ASP A 234 6.02 -18.84 -20.26
C ASP A 234 6.46 -18.48 -18.84
N ILE A 235 5.62 -17.75 -18.09
CA ILE A 235 5.85 -17.43 -16.67
C ILE A 235 6.10 -18.74 -15.91
N PRO A 236 7.29 -18.89 -15.30
CA PRO A 236 7.63 -20.07 -14.52
C PRO A 236 6.65 -20.35 -13.39
N ASP A 237 6.37 -21.63 -13.16
CA ASP A 237 5.34 -22.08 -12.22
C ASP A 237 5.89 -22.60 -10.89
N THR A 238 7.06 -22.10 -10.46
CA THR A 238 7.78 -22.68 -9.31
C THR A 238 7.63 -21.90 -8.03
N ASN A 239 7.52 -20.57 -8.09
CA ASN A 239 7.41 -19.72 -6.90
C ASN A 239 6.01 -19.13 -6.77
N ILE A 240 5.62 -18.90 -5.52
CA ILE A 240 4.46 -18.12 -5.15
C ILE A 240 4.54 -16.73 -5.80
N GLY A 241 3.40 -16.20 -6.25
CA GLY A 241 3.39 -14.99 -7.05
C GLY A 241 2.00 -14.43 -7.28
N PHE A 242 1.92 -13.36 -8.08
CA PHE A 242 0.68 -12.70 -8.47
C PHE A 242 0.66 -12.34 -9.96
N LEU A 243 -0.53 -12.08 -10.49
CA LEU A 243 -0.71 -11.55 -11.86
C LEU A 243 -1.54 -10.27 -11.84
N TYR A 244 -1.18 -9.29 -12.67
CA TYR A 244 -1.91 -8.02 -12.80
C TYR A 244 -2.77 -8.02 -14.07
N TYR A 245 -4.03 -7.60 -13.94
CA TYR A 245 -4.82 -7.13 -15.07
C TYR A 245 -4.49 -5.65 -15.35
N TRP A 246 -3.74 -5.39 -16.42
CA TRP A 246 -3.32 -4.05 -16.79
C TRP A 246 -4.36 -3.36 -17.68
N ILE A 247 -5.31 -2.68 -17.04
CA ILE A 247 -6.50 -2.09 -17.68
C ILE A 247 -6.31 -0.63 -18.16
N MET A 248 -5.07 -0.17 -18.32
CA MET A 248 -4.75 1.20 -18.73
C MET A 248 -4.92 1.48 -20.24
N GLY A 249 -4.74 0.47 -21.09
CA GLY A 249 -4.84 0.58 -22.55
C GLY A 249 -6.15 0.04 -23.13
N ILE A 250 -6.52 0.50 -24.33
CA ILE A 250 -7.53 -0.13 -25.20
C ILE A 250 -7.00 -0.12 -26.64
N PRO A 251 -7.19 -1.19 -27.44
CA PRO A 251 -6.72 -1.22 -28.82
C PRO A 251 -7.43 -0.21 -29.73
N GLU A 252 -6.72 0.30 -30.75
CA GLU A 252 -7.27 1.27 -31.72
C GLU A 252 -8.52 0.75 -32.46
N TRP A 253 -8.60 -0.56 -32.72
CA TRP A 253 -9.77 -1.16 -33.39
C TRP A 253 -11.04 -1.02 -32.55
N VAL A 254 -10.91 -1.06 -31.21
CA VAL A 254 -12.03 -0.85 -30.28
C VAL A 254 -12.50 0.59 -30.37
N GLU A 255 -11.58 1.56 -30.37
CA GLU A 255 -11.92 2.98 -30.46
C GLU A 255 -12.60 3.32 -31.80
N LYS A 256 -12.15 2.68 -32.88
CA LYS A 256 -12.76 2.85 -34.21
C LYS A 256 -14.18 2.29 -34.27
N GLN A 257 -14.43 1.15 -33.62
CA GLN A 257 -15.74 0.51 -33.60
C GLN A 257 -16.71 1.15 -32.61
N GLU A 258 -16.18 1.63 -31.47
CA GLU A 258 -16.94 2.23 -30.39
C GLU A 258 -16.29 3.57 -29.97
N PRO A 259 -16.68 4.68 -30.63
CA PRO A 259 -16.08 5.99 -30.41
C PRO A 259 -16.29 6.56 -29.00
N GLU A 260 -17.24 6.03 -28.22
CA GLU A 260 -17.44 6.47 -26.83
C GLU A 260 -16.59 5.70 -25.81
N VAL A 261 -15.80 4.70 -26.21
CA VAL A 261 -15.05 3.83 -25.28
C VAL A 261 -14.07 4.59 -24.39
N ARG A 262 -13.65 5.81 -24.75
CA ARG A 262 -12.78 6.66 -23.92
C ARG A 262 -13.54 7.72 -23.09
N LYS A 263 -14.87 7.83 -23.20
CA LYS A 263 -15.66 8.77 -22.39
C LYS A 263 -16.02 8.14 -21.05
N GLY A 264 -15.65 8.76 -19.94
CA GLY A 264 -15.83 8.17 -18.60
C GLY A 264 -14.67 7.26 -18.17
N ARG A 265 -13.54 7.34 -18.88
CA ARG A 265 -12.26 6.73 -18.50
C ARG A 265 -11.67 7.35 -17.23
N SER A 266 -10.62 6.71 -16.73
CA SER A 266 -9.72 7.28 -15.72
C SER A 266 -8.24 7.24 -16.13
N LEU A 267 -7.37 7.71 -15.23
CA LEU A 267 -5.93 7.62 -15.39
C LEU A 267 -5.45 6.15 -15.48
N PHE A 268 -5.85 5.31 -14.51
CA PHE A 268 -5.42 3.91 -14.43
C PHE A 268 -6.41 2.90 -15.04
N THR A 269 -7.56 3.35 -15.54
CA THR A 269 -8.49 2.56 -16.35
C THR A 269 -8.81 3.32 -17.63
N GLY A 270 -8.17 2.93 -18.73
CA GLY A 270 -8.11 3.75 -19.94
C GLY A 270 -9.43 3.90 -20.71
N PHE A 271 -10.47 3.18 -20.32
CA PHE A 271 -11.72 3.09 -21.06
C PHE A 271 -12.92 3.24 -20.12
N ASP A 272 -14.09 3.39 -20.72
CA ASP A 272 -15.38 3.37 -20.05
C ASP A 272 -15.75 1.96 -19.60
N ILE A 273 -15.83 1.75 -18.29
CA ILE A 273 -16.21 0.48 -17.67
C ILE A 273 -17.69 0.11 -17.90
N ASP A 274 -18.53 1.04 -18.35
CA ASP A 274 -19.92 0.79 -18.73
C ASP A 274 -20.07 0.38 -20.20
N ASN A 275 -18.98 0.45 -20.98
CA ASN A 275 -19.02 0.20 -22.41
C ASN A 275 -19.16 -1.31 -22.73
N PRO A 276 -20.18 -1.73 -23.52
CA PRO A 276 -20.40 -3.13 -23.82
C PRO A 276 -19.25 -3.81 -24.58
N LEU A 277 -18.58 -3.10 -25.50
CA LEU A 277 -17.46 -3.66 -26.26
C LEU A 277 -16.23 -3.84 -25.37
N ALA A 278 -15.96 -2.89 -24.47
CA ALA A 278 -14.89 -3.04 -23.48
C ALA A 278 -15.15 -4.23 -22.53
N ARG A 279 -16.40 -4.41 -22.07
CA ARG A 279 -16.80 -5.57 -21.27
C ARG A 279 -16.67 -6.88 -22.03
N ASP A 280 -17.08 -6.95 -23.30
CA ASP A 280 -16.92 -8.17 -24.11
C ASP A 280 -15.44 -8.54 -24.29
N LEU A 281 -14.61 -7.56 -24.66
CA LEU A 281 -13.15 -7.70 -24.81
C LEU A 281 -12.51 -8.26 -23.54
N TRP A 282 -12.68 -7.56 -22.42
CA TRP A 282 -12.08 -7.96 -21.14
C TRP A 282 -12.66 -9.26 -20.62
N GLY A 283 -13.95 -9.53 -20.84
CA GLY A 283 -14.54 -10.81 -20.47
C GLY A 283 -13.89 -11.99 -21.19
N LYS A 284 -13.57 -11.86 -22.50
CA LYS A 284 -12.83 -12.89 -23.25
C LYS A 284 -11.42 -13.06 -22.71
N ILE A 285 -10.70 -11.96 -22.48
CA ILE A 285 -9.33 -11.98 -21.95
C ILE A 285 -9.28 -12.64 -20.58
N ILE A 286 -10.09 -12.18 -19.63
CA ILE A 286 -10.11 -12.69 -18.25
C ILE A 286 -10.41 -14.19 -18.21
N ARG A 287 -11.39 -14.66 -19.01
CA ARG A 287 -11.67 -16.10 -19.10
C ARG A 287 -10.48 -16.85 -19.68
N ARG A 288 -9.88 -16.36 -20.77
CA ARG A 288 -8.75 -17.06 -21.40
C ARG A 288 -7.53 -17.12 -20.48
N THR A 289 -7.17 -16.01 -19.84
CA THR A 289 -6.03 -15.97 -18.91
C THR A 289 -6.31 -16.79 -17.66
N GLY A 290 -7.54 -16.77 -17.15
CA GLY A 290 -7.98 -17.61 -16.02
C GLY A 290 -7.87 -19.12 -16.32
N GLU A 291 -8.23 -19.56 -17.53
CA GLU A 291 -8.05 -20.95 -17.96
C GLU A 291 -6.57 -21.36 -18.01
N LEU A 292 -5.72 -20.49 -18.58
CA LEU A 292 -4.29 -20.77 -18.81
C LEU A 292 -3.46 -20.81 -17.52
N THR A 293 -3.95 -20.20 -16.45
CA THR A 293 -3.24 -20.02 -15.18
C THR A 293 -3.84 -20.85 -14.05
N LYS A 294 -4.85 -21.66 -14.32
CA LYS A 294 -5.52 -22.48 -13.32
C LYS A 294 -4.56 -23.44 -12.63
N GLY A 295 -4.48 -23.33 -11.30
CA GLY A 295 -3.62 -24.17 -10.47
C GLY A 295 -2.13 -23.83 -10.54
N LYS A 296 -1.76 -22.74 -11.20
CA LYS A 296 -0.37 -22.26 -11.22
C LYS A 296 0.02 -21.65 -9.87
N LYS A 297 1.26 -21.87 -9.47
CA LYS A 297 1.92 -21.30 -8.29
C LYS A 297 2.00 -19.78 -8.33
N VAL A 298 2.21 -19.21 -9.51
CA VAL A 298 2.32 -17.74 -9.70
C VAL A 298 1.00 -16.99 -9.45
N THR A 299 -0.09 -17.68 -9.13
CA THR A 299 -1.38 -17.04 -8.78
C THR A 299 -1.77 -17.21 -7.31
N GLU A 300 -0.87 -17.70 -6.46
CA GLU A 300 -1.15 -17.97 -5.04
C GLU A 300 -1.20 -16.71 -4.15
N LEU A 301 -0.67 -15.56 -4.60
CA LEU A 301 -1.02 -14.23 -4.03
C LEU A 301 -2.24 -13.60 -4.74
N GLY A 302 -2.85 -14.32 -5.67
CA GLY A 302 -4.04 -13.91 -6.40
C GLY A 302 -3.78 -13.02 -7.62
N PHE A 303 -4.89 -12.60 -8.22
CA PHE A 303 -4.94 -11.66 -9.34
C PHE A 303 -5.23 -10.26 -8.83
N VAL A 304 -4.36 -9.31 -9.19
CA VAL A 304 -4.60 -7.89 -8.97
C VAL A 304 -5.49 -7.37 -10.09
N LEU A 305 -6.75 -7.08 -9.79
CA LEU A 305 -7.77 -6.75 -10.79
C LEU A 305 -7.58 -5.35 -11.40
N ALA A 306 -6.92 -4.44 -10.68
CA ALA A 306 -6.56 -3.11 -11.19
C ALA A 306 -5.45 -2.48 -10.35
N ASN A 307 -4.66 -1.64 -11.00
CA ASN A 307 -3.70 -0.73 -10.36
C ASN A 307 -4.41 0.57 -9.99
N GLU A 308 -4.46 0.94 -8.71
CA GLU A 308 -4.96 2.24 -8.22
C GLU A 308 -6.25 2.74 -8.92
N PRO A 309 -7.35 1.96 -9.00
CA PRO A 309 -8.53 2.40 -9.71
C PRO A 309 -9.18 3.60 -9.03
N HIS A 310 -9.66 4.55 -9.83
CA HIS A 310 -10.49 5.68 -9.42
C HIS A 310 -11.12 6.35 -10.64
N TRP A 311 -12.21 7.10 -10.43
CA TRP A 311 -12.94 7.87 -11.43
C TRP A 311 -13.40 9.21 -10.83
N PHE A 312 -12.47 10.05 -10.40
CA PHE A 312 -12.75 11.36 -9.82
C PHE A 312 -13.48 12.24 -10.84
N ALA A 313 -14.76 12.50 -10.56
CA ALA A 313 -15.63 13.24 -11.47
C ALA A 313 -15.69 14.74 -11.20
N GLU A 314 -14.93 15.26 -10.23
CA GLU A 314 -14.93 16.68 -9.86
C GLU A 314 -14.35 17.57 -10.96
N LYS A 315 -15.00 18.71 -11.19
CA LYS A 315 -14.46 19.75 -12.06
C LYS A 315 -13.13 20.27 -11.52
N ASP A 316 -12.16 20.44 -12.42
CA ASP A 316 -10.80 20.93 -12.14
C ASP A 316 -10.00 20.06 -11.15
N PHE A 317 -10.43 18.80 -10.91
CA PHE A 317 -9.67 17.86 -10.11
C PHE A 317 -8.32 17.54 -10.77
N TRP A 318 -7.30 17.19 -9.97
CA TRP A 318 -5.93 17.06 -10.48
C TRP A 318 -5.76 16.00 -11.57
N THR A 319 -6.65 15.00 -11.63
CA THR A 319 -6.65 13.92 -12.63
C THR A 319 -7.26 14.34 -13.97
N ALA A 320 -8.02 15.44 -14.03
CA ALA A 320 -8.65 15.92 -15.27
C ALA A 320 -7.62 16.22 -16.37
N ARG A 321 -6.39 16.59 -16.01
CA ARG A 321 -5.27 16.77 -16.96
C ARG A 321 -4.83 15.49 -17.68
N PHE A 322 -5.31 14.33 -17.21
CA PHE A 322 -5.10 13.02 -17.80
C PHE A 322 -6.40 12.46 -18.41
N ASP A 323 -7.35 13.35 -18.75
CA ASP A 323 -8.65 13.04 -19.38
C ASP A 323 -9.58 12.15 -18.54
N GLU A 324 -9.33 12.05 -17.23
CA GLU A 324 -10.20 11.33 -16.31
C GLU A 324 -11.52 12.07 -16.12
N MET A 325 -12.63 11.38 -16.38
CA MET A 325 -14.01 11.86 -16.16
C MET A 325 -14.30 13.28 -16.69
N THR A 326 -13.63 13.72 -17.75
CA THR A 326 -13.88 15.02 -18.41
C THR A 326 -15.18 15.00 -19.24
N SER A 327 -15.74 13.82 -19.47
CA SER A 327 -17.05 13.55 -20.02
C SER A 327 -17.48 12.12 -19.67
N ILE A 328 -18.73 11.76 -19.90
CA ILE A 328 -19.26 10.39 -19.77
C ILE A 328 -19.87 9.90 -21.08
N SER A 329 -19.91 8.59 -21.28
CA SER A 329 -20.56 7.98 -22.43
C SER A 329 -22.09 7.98 -22.28
N SER A 330 -22.79 7.71 -23.39
CA SER A 330 -24.23 7.43 -23.35
C SER A 330 -24.55 6.17 -22.54
N TYR A 331 -23.65 5.19 -22.48
CA TYR A 331 -23.80 3.98 -21.66
C TYR A 331 -23.79 4.31 -20.17
N THR A 332 -22.80 5.07 -19.70
CA THR A 332 -22.73 5.52 -18.30
C THR A 332 -23.95 6.36 -17.93
N LEU A 333 -24.41 7.26 -18.81
CA LEU A 333 -25.60 8.08 -18.55
C LEU A 333 -26.87 7.22 -18.43
N ASN A 334 -27.05 6.23 -19.30
CA ASN A 334 -28.23 5.36 -19.26
C ASN A 334 -28.21 4.39 -18.06
N ASN A 335 -27.04 3.89 -17.68
CA ASN A 335 -26.87 3.12 -16.45
C ASN A 335 -27.19 3.98 -15.21
N PHE A 336 -26.78 5.25 -15.21
CA PHE A 336 -27.13 6.18 -14.13
C PHE A 336 -28.64 6.46 -14.05
N ARG A 337 -29.31 6.65 -15.19
CA ARG A 337 -30.78 6.80 -15.24
C ARG A 337 -31.51 5.59 -14.68
N THR A 338 -31.02 4.39 -15.01
CA THR A 338 -31.55 3.14 -14.47
C THR A 338 -31.34 3.07 -12.96
N TRP A 339 -30.13 3.39 -12.49
CA TRP A 339 -29.81 3.43 -11.06
C TRP A 339 -30.69 4.44 -10.30
N LEU A 340 -30.96 5.62 -10.88
CA LEU A 340 -31.85 6.61 -10.29
C LEU A 340 -33.31 6.11 -10.23
N ASN A 341 -33.79 5.48 -11.30
CA ASN A 341 -35.11 4.87 -11.29
C ASN A 341 -35.25 3.84 -10.16
N ASP A 342 -34.22 3.02 -9.94
CA ASP A 342 -34.22 2.02 -8.86
C ASP A 342 -34.09 2.68 -7.47
N LYS A 343 -33.19 3.65 -7.31
CA LYS A 343 -32.95 4.38 -6.06
C LYS A 343 -34.19 5.13 -5.56
N TYR A 344 -34.97 5.67 -6.49
CA TYR A 344 -36.21 6.40 -6.20
C TYR A 344 -37.46 5.52 -6.34
N GLU A 345 -37.32 4.20 -6.54
CA GLU A 345 -38.43 3.25 -6.69
C GLU A 345 -39.46 3.68 -7.76
N GLY A 346 -39.00 4.34 -8.83
CA GLY A 346 -39.85 4.91 -9.89
C GLY A 346 -40.54 6.24 -9.53
N ASP A 347 -40.29 6.83 -8.36
CA ASP A 347 -40.83 8.14 -7.96
C ASP A 347 -40.01 9.30 -8.53
N LEU A 348 -40.29 9.63 -9.79
CA LEU A 348 -39.70 10.78 -10.47
C LEU A 348 -40.00 12.12 -9.77
N ALA A 349 -41.15 12.24 -9.10
CA ALA A 349 -41.51 13.48 -8.42
C ALA A 349 -40.59 13.73 -7.21
N GLN A 350 -40.21 12.67 -6.49
CA GLN A 350 -39.22 12.74 -5.42
C GLN A 350 -37.82 13.11 -5.95
N LEU A 351 -37.38 12.52 -7.06
CA LEU A 351 -36.11 12.91 -7.71
C LEU A 351 -36.13 14.39 -8.10
N ASN A 352 -37.16 14.84 -8.81
CA ASN A 352 -37.31 16.24 -9.22
C ASN A 352 -37.33 17.19 -8.01
N ALA A 353 -37.98 16.81 -6.92
CA ALA A 353 -37.97 17.59 -5.69
C ALA A 353 -36.58 17.68 -5.05
N ASN A 354 -35.86 16.56 -4.97
CA ASN A 354 -34.50 16.50 -4.41
C ASN A 354 -33.49 17.30 -5.26
N TRP A 355 -33.54 17.15 -6.58
CA TRP A 355 -32.61 17.78 -7.52
C TRP A 355 -33.04 19.19 -7.94
N ARG A 356 -34.24 19.63 -7.55
CA ARG A 356 -34.87 20.88 -8.02
C ARG A 356 -34.92 20.94 -9.55
N ALA A 357 -35.32 19.84 -10.14
CA ALA A 357 -35.44 19.62 -11.57
C ALA A 357 -36.91 19.42 -11.98
N ASP A 358 -37.16 19.37 -13.29
CA ASP A 358 -38.47 19.18 -13.90
C ASP A 358 -38.44 18.14 -15.04
N PHE A 359 -37.69 17.05 -14.84
CA PHE A 359 -37.61 15.96 -15.80
C PHE A 359 -38.99 15.32 -16.02
N ALA A 360 -39.32 15.00 -17.28
CA ALA A 360 -40.59 14.38 -17.64
C ALA A 360 -40.58 12.85 -17.48
N SER A 361 -39.40 12.23 -17.50
CA SER A 361 -39.15 10.81 -17.25
C SER A 361 -37.73 10.61 -16.73
N PHE A 362 -37.41 9.41 -16.22
CA PHE A 362 -36.02 9.06 -15.88
C PHE A 362 -35.10 9.04 -17.12
N ASP A 363 -35.64 8.73 -18.30
CA ASP A 363 -34.91 8.75 -19.56
C ASP A 363 -34.50 10.19 -19.98
N ASP A 364 -35.18 11.20 -19.45
CA ASP A 364 -34.87 12.62 -19.71
C ASP A 364 -33.84 13.19 -18.73
N VAL A 365 -33.45 12.44 -17.68
CA VAL A 365 -32.49 12.95 -16.68
C VAL A 365 -31.15 13.26 -17.33
N THR A 366 -30.61 14.44 -17.03
CA THR A 366 -29.28 14.88 -17.44
C THR A 366 -28.44 15.23 -16.23
N ILE A 367 -27.12 15.07 -16.36
CA ILE A 367 -26.14 15.49 -15.35
C ILE A 367 -24.90 16.03 -16.06
N ASP A 368 -24.32 17.10 -15.51
CA ASP A 368 -23.05 17.64 -15.99
C ASP A 368 -21.89 16.92 -15.30
N ILE A 369 -21.07 16.22 -16.11
CA ILE A 369 -19.81 15.60 -15.69
C ILE A 369 -18.68 16.19 -16.54
N PRO A 370 -17.64 16.79 -15.94
CA PRO A 370 -17.31 16.77 -14.51
C PRO A 370 -18.24 17.62 -13.64
N ILE A 371 -18.61 17.10 -12.47
CA ILE A 371 -19.56 17.70 -11.54
C ILE A 371 -18.93 18.85 -10.74
N ASP A 372 -19.69 19.91 -10.49
CA ASP A 372 -19.22 21.06 -9.70
C ASP A 372 -19.05 20.67 -8.22
N PRO A 373 -17.85 20.78 -7.63
CA PRO A 373 -17.62 20.48 -6.21
C PRO A 373 -18.47 21.34 -5.25
N ALA A 374 -19.00 22.48 -5.70
CA ALA A 374 -19.94 23.29 -4.91
C ALA A 374 -21.29 22.57 -4.65
N LEU A 375 -21.56 21.46 -5.33
CA LEU A 375 -22.74 20.62 -5.11
C LEU A 375 -22.56 19.61 -3.97
N GLN A 376 -21.36 19.49 -3.37
CA GLN A 376 -21.16 18.61 -2.21
C GLN A 376 -22.19 18.88 -1.11
N GLY A 377 -22.79 17.80 -0.57
CA GLY A 377 -23.87 17.86 0.41
C GLY A 377 -25.27 18.06 -0.18
N GLN A 378 -25.42 18.18 -1.51
CA GLN A 378 -26.72 18.21 -2.19
C GLN A 378 -27.09 16.83 -2.76
N PRO A 379 -28.40 16.52 -2.93
CA PRO A 379 -28.85 15.22 -3.42
C PRO A 379 -28.22 14.76 -4.74
N ILE A 380 -28.03 15.66 -5.71
CA ILE A 380 -27.40 15.34 -7.00
C ILE A 380 -25.95 14.86 -6.85
N TRP A 381 -25.19 15.45 -5.93
CA TRP A 381 -23.83 15.03 -5.63
C TRP A 381 -23.79 13.66 -4.95
N PHE A 382 -24.71 13.46 -3.99
CA PHE A 382 -24.84 12.18 -3.30
C PHE A 382 -25.17 11.06 -4.27
N ASP A 383 -26.21 11.24 -5.09
CA ASP A 383 -26.68 10.25 -6.06
C ASP A 383 -25.57 9.90 -7.08
N TRP A 384 -24.87 10.91 -7.63
CA TRP A 384 -23.75 10.65 -8.54
C TRP A 384 -22.60 9.91 -7.85
N SER A 385 -22.16 10.37 -6.67
CA SER A 385 -21.03 9.76 -5.96
C SER A 385 -21.32 8.32 -5.59
N ARG A 386 -22.54 8.03 -5.13
CA ARG A 386 -22.98 6.67 -4.79
C ARG A 386 -23.11 5.79 -6.04
N TYR A 387 -23.70 6.29 -7.12
CA TYR A 387 -23.72 5.58 -8.40
C TYR A 387 -22.31 5.27 -8.92
N ASN A 388 -21.38 6.22 -8.84
CA ASN A 388 -20.00 6.04 -9.30
C ASN A 388 -19.27 4.93 -8.52
N MET A 389 -19.57 4.79 -7.22
CA MET A 389 -19.13 3.66 -6.39
C MET A 389 -19.79 2.33 -6.77
N ASP A 390 -21.10 2.34 -7.01
CA ASP A 390 -21.84 1.12 -7.36
C ASP A 390 -21.45 0.59 -8.75
N ARG A 391 -21.23 1.47 -9.73
CA ARG A 391 -20.82 1.05 -11.09
C ARG A 391 -19.39 0.50 -11.14
N SER A 392 -18.47 1.03 -10.34
CA SER A 392 -17.10 0.49 -10.26
C SER A 392 -17.09 -0.85 -9.54
N THR A 393 -17.88 -0.99 -8.46
CA THR A 393 -18.10 -2.27 -7.76
C THR A 393 -18.69 -3.30 -8.73
N ASN A 394 -19.65 -2.89 -9.57
CA ASN A 394 -20.21 -3.75 -10.63
C ASN A 394 -19.16 -4.19 -11.66
N TRP A 395 -18.25 -3.29 -12.06
CA TRP A 395 -17.15 -3.63 -12.96
C TRP A 395 -16.22 -4.69 -12.35
N PHE A 396 -15.80 -4.53 -11.09
CA PHE A 396 -14.96 -5.52 -10.43
C PHE A 396 -15.68 -6.83 -10.16
N ALA A 397 -16.98 -6.77 -9.85
CA ALA A 397 -17.81 -7.98 -9.73
C ALA A 397 -17.90 -8.71 -11.07
N PHE A 398 -18.04 -7.98 -12.18
CA PHE A 398 -17.95 -8.54 -13.52
C PHE A 398 -16.60 -9.23 -13.74
N MET A 399 -15.47 -8.56 -13.48
CA MET A 399 -14.13 -9.14 -13.68
C MET A 399 -13.95 -10.43 -12.89
N GLN A 400 -14.28 -10.41 -11.59
CA GLN A 400 -14.17 -11.59 -10.73
C GLN A 400 -15.07 -12.73 -11.21
N ASN A 401 -16.33 -12.43 -11.59
CA ASN A 401 -17.24 -13.45 -12.11
C ASN A 401 -16.73 -14.08 -13.41
N GLN A 402 -16.11 -13.29 -14.30
CA GLN A 402 -15.48 -13.83 -15.51
C GLN A 402 -14.32 -14.77 -15.17
N LEU A 403 -13.47 -14.39 -14.22
CA LEU A 403 -12.35 -15.22 -13.77
C LEU A 403 -12.84 -16.52 -13.11
N HIS A 404 -13.76 -16.41 -12.15
CA HIS A 404 -14.28 -17.56 -11.40
C HIS A 404 -15.13 -18.51 -12.25
N SER A 405 -15.67 -18.05 -13.38
CA SER A 405 -16.38 -18.92 -14.32
C SER A 405 -15.50 -20.03 -14.94
N VAL A 406 -14.18 -19.84 -14.94
CA VAL A 406 -13.20 -20.79 -15.50
C VAL A 406 -12.18 -21.25 -14.45
N ASN A 407 -11.88 -20.41 -13.47
CA ASN A 407 -10.93 -20.63 -12.38
C ASN A 407 -11.59 -20.25 -11.03
N PRO A 408 -12.51 -21.08 -10.50
CA PRO A 408 -13.35 -20.75 -9.34
C PRO A 408 -12.57 -20.59 -8.04
N ASP A 409 -11.37 -21.16 -7.95
CA ASP A 409 -10.51 -21.12 -6.77
C ASP A 409 -9.46 -19.99 -6.86
N ALA A 410 -9.51 -19.15 -7.90
CA ALA A 410 -8.55 -18.07 -8.08
C ALA A 410 -8.76 -16.97 -7.04
N ASP A 411 -7.70 -16.61 -6.34
CA ASP A 411 -7.74 -15.46 -5.46
C ASP A 411 -7.74 -14.14 -6.23
N THR A 412 -8.44 -13.14 -5.71
CA THR A 412 -8.50 -11.80 -6.29
C THR A 412 -8.27 -10.74 -5.23
N HIS A 413 -7.65 -9.64 -5.64
CA HIS A 413 -7.64 -8.41 -4.87
C HIS A 413 -7.52 -7.20 -5.81
N ILE A 414 -7.76 -6.00 -5.29
CA ILE A 414 -7.65 -4.74 -6.05
C ILE A 414 -6.64 -3.89 -5.33
N LYS A 415 -5.72 -3.23 -6.04
CA LYS A 415 -4.80 -2.30 -5.40
C LYS A 415 -5.48 -0.95 -5.14
N ILE A 416 -6.27 -0.90 -4.08
CA ILE A 416 -7.00 0.31 -3.66
C ILE A 416 -6.05 1.25 -2.92
N MET A 417 -5.99 2.51 -3.37
CA MET A 417 -5.33 3.56 -2.59
C MET A 417 -6.08 3.82 -1.29
N PRO A 418 -5.45 3.70 -0.11
CA PRO A 418 -6.15 3.98 1.16
C PRO A 418 -6.76 5.38 1.26
N ARG A 419 -6.32 6.32 0.43
CA ARG A 419 -6.91 7.66 0.31
C ARG A 419 -8.40 7.66 -0.04
N MET A 420 -8.90 6.61 -0.69
CA MET A 420 -10.32 6.46 -1.01
C MET A 420 -11.18 6.34 0.26
N PHE A 421 -10.57 5.88 1.35
CA PHE A 421 -11.16 5.88 2.69
C PHE A 421 -10.65 7.03 3.56
N MET A 422 -9.33 7.23 3.63
CA MET A 422 -8.66 8.10 4.59
C MET A 422 -8.82 9.61 4.34
N ASP A 423 -8.91 10.04 3.08
CA ASP A 423 -9.09 11.45 2.73
C ASP A 423 -10.60 11.80 2.76
N ASN A 424 -11.01 13.07 2.67
CA ASN A 424 -12.44 13.43 2.69
C ASN A 424 -13.10 13.39 1.29
N VAL A 425 -12.32 13.21 0.22
CA VAL A 425 -12.84 13.19 -1.16
C VAL A 425 -13.56 11.87 -1.44
N ARG A 426 -14.75 11.92 -2.05
CA ARG A 426 -15.59 10.74 -2.38
C ARG A 426 -16.10 10.66 -3.82
N SER A 427 -15.73 11.59 -4.69
CA SER A 427 -16.12 11.54 -6.11
C SER A 427 -15.39 10.47 -6.92
N GLY A 428 -14.37 9.82 -6.35
CA GLY A 428 -13.50 8.83 -7.02
C GLY A 428 -14.15 7.49 -7.36
N GLY A 429 -15.40 7.26 -6.95
CA GLY A 429 -16.13 6.06 -7.32
C GLY A 429 -15.56 4.78 -6.72
N ILE A 430 -14.92 4.83 -5.55
CA ILE A 430 -14.37 3.65 -4.87
C ILE A 430 -15.07 3.49 -3.52
N ASP A 431 -15.83 2.40 -3.37
CA ASP A 431 -16.39 1.96 -2.09
C ASP A 431 -15.44 0.92 -1.49
N THR A 432 -14.62 1.35 -0.54
CA THR A 432 -13.53 0.52 0.01
C THR A 432 -14.08 -0.70 0.75
N GLU A 433 -15.21 -0.56 1.44
CA GLU A 433 -15.87 -1.68 2.13
C GLU A 433 -16.42 -2.68 1.11
N ALA A 434 -17.18 -2.22 0.13
CA ALA A 434 -17.79 -3.11 -0.86
C ALA A 434 -16.74 -3.88 -1.67
N LEU A 435 -15.62 -3.26 -2.03
CA LEU A 435 -14.55 -3.93 -2.75
C LEU A 435 -13.77 -4.91 -1.87
N ALA A 436 -13.52 -4.58 -0.60
CA ALA A 436 -12.91 -5.51 0.35
C ALA A 436 -13.81 -6.71 0.65
N GLU A 437 -15.14 -6.54 0.66
CA GLU A 437 -16.10 -7.65 0.75
C GLU A 437 -16.12 -8.50 -0.53
N LEU A 438 -16.04 -7.86 -1.70
CA LEU A 438 -16.13 -8.51 -3.01
C LEU A 438 -14.96 -9.46 -3.30
N THR A 439 -13.71 -9.01 -3.12
CA THR A 439 -12.51 -9.77 -3.50
C THR A 439 -12.19 -10.89 -2.51
N THR A 440 -11.48 -11.93 -2.90
CA THR A 440 -11.16 -13.04 -1.96
C THR A 440 -10.07 -12.65 -0.95
N MET A 441 -9.18 -11.72 -1.33
CA MET A 441 -8.17 -11.10 -0.48
C MET A 441 -8.38 -9.58 -0.43
N VAL A 442 -7.94 -8.91 0.62
CA VAL A 442 -7.90 -7.45 0.69
C VAL A 442 -6.63 -6.97 -0.02
N GLY A 443 -6.76 -6.01 -0.95
CA GLY A 443 -5.62 -5.44 -1.66
C GLY A 443 -5.54 -3.93 -1.49
N HIS A 444 -4.33 -3.39 -1.45
CA HIS A 444 -4.08 -1.95 -1.39
C HIS A 444 -2.63 -1.56 -1.72
N ASP A 445 -2.34 -0.26 -1.71
CA ASP A 445 -1.01 0.39 -1.80
C ASP A 445 -0.79 1.33 -0.61
N ALA A 446 -0.69 0.79 0.61
CA ALA A 446 -0.66 1.65 1.79
C ALA A 446 0.64 2.47 1.84
N LYS A 447 0.51 3.71 2.31
CA LYS A 447 1.61 4.68 2.39
C LYS A 447 1.79 5.22 3.80
N SER A 448 3.03 5.54 4.10
CA SER A 448 3.44 6.35 5.25
C SER A 448 4.50 7.34 4.80
N PHE A 449 4.79 8.33 5.64
CA PHE A 449 5.77 9.38 5.34
C PHE A 449 6.86 9.39 6.40
N GLY A 450 8.07 8.98 6.04
CA GLY A 450 9.25 8.97 6.92
C GLY A 450 9.96 10.33 7.03
N SER A 451 9.59 11.30 6.18
CA SER A 451 10.13 12.65 6.18
C SER A 451 9.05 13.68 5.84
N LYS A 452 9.44 14.96 5.84
CA LYS A 452 8.56 16.08 5.48
C LYS A 452 8.01 15.91 4.06
N ASN A 453 6.79 16.37 3.85
CA ASN A 453 6.18 16.37 2.52
C ASN A 453 6.98 17.25 1.55
N ILE A 454 7.38 16.67 0.40
CA ILE A 454 8.14 17.36 -0.65
C ILE A 454 7.23 18.09 -1.66
N ARG A 455 5.90 17.93 -1.57
CA ARG A 455 4.94 18.68 -2.40
C ARG A 455 4.64 20.04 -1.76
N PRO A 456 4.80 21.15 -2.51
CA PRO A 456 4.41 22.47 -2.03
C PRO A 456 2.96 22.52 -1.53
N GLY A 457 2.74 23.19 -0.40
CA GLY A 457 1.40 23.40 0.18
C GLY A 457 0.78 22.19 0.88
N LYS A 458 1.43 21.01 0.89
CA LYS A 458 0.96 19.84 1.65
C LYS A 458 1.52 19.88 3.08
N SER A 459 0.67 19.52 4.04
CA SER A 459 0.99 19.57 5.47
C SER A 459 1.97 18.48 5.90
N SER A 460 2.81 18.79 6.89
CA SER A 460 3.59 17.82 7.66
C SER A 460 3.42 18.07 9.16
N LYS A 461 2.27 18.60 9.59
CA LYS A 461 1.97 18.90 11.01
C LYS A 461 2.08 17.69 11.92
N TRP A 462 1.92 16.47 11.40
CA TRP A 462 2.13 15.24 12.17
C TRP A 462 3.56 15.16 12.75
N MET A 463 4.57 15.79 12.12
CA MET A 463 5.96 15.86 12.63
C MET A 463 6.09 16.65 13.94
N GLU A 464 5.08 17.44 14.30
CA GLU A 464 5.02 18.12 15.60
C GLU A 464 4.88 17.11 16.76
N LYS A 465 4.32 15.93 16.50
CA LYS A 465 4.10 14.86 17.49
C LYS A 465 4.90 13.58 17.19
N TYR A 466 4.96 13.17 15.94
CA TYR A 466 5.36 11.82 15.52
C TYR A 466 6.62 11.83 14.65
N ALA A 467 7.38 10.74 14.68
CA ALA A 467 8.57 10.55 13.86
C ALA A 467 8.23 10.25 12.39
N TYR A 468 7.07 9.64 12.14
CA TYR A 468 6.53 9.35 10.81
C TYR A 468 5.00 9.38 10.80
N TYR A 469 4.40 9.41 9.60
CA TYR A 469 2.94 9.45 9.46
C TYR A 469 2.28 8.07 9.62
N TRP A 470 2.27 7.56 10.85
CA TRP A 470 1.75 6.23 11.20
C TRP A 470 0.23 6.09 11.03
N GLY A 471 -0.52 7.16 11.31
CA GLY A 471 -1.98 7.12 11.40
C GLY A 471 -2.69 6.73 10.11
N TYR A 472 -2.07 7.00 8.96
CA TYR A 472 -2.60 6.61 7.65
C TYR A 472 -2.55 5.09 7.43
N VAL A 473 -1.49 4.45 7.91
CA VAL A 473 -1.37 3.00 7.92
C VAL A 473 -2.36 2.44 8.92
N ALA A 474 -2.37 2.97 10.14
CA ALA A 474 -3.08 2.32 11.23
C ALA A 474 -4.61 2.33 11.08
N MET A 475 -5.19 3.51 10.83
CA MET A 475 -6.64 3.63 10.75
C MET A 475 -7.23 2.86 9.55
N PHE A 476 -6.48 2.82 8.44
CA PHE A 476 -6.89 2.05 7.27
C PHE A 476 -6.87 0.54 7.53
N HIS A 477 -5.80 0.01 8.15
CA HIS A 477 -5.74 -1.42 8.46
C HIS A 477 -6.78 -1.82 9.50
N ASP A 478 -7.03 -1.01 10.54
CA ASP A 478 -8.10 -1.29 11.51
C ASP A 478 -9.49 -1.29 10.84
N PHE A 479 -9.71 -0.45 9.81
CA PHE A 479 -10.94 -0.49 9.01
C PHE A 479 -11.04 -1.77 8.18
N MET A 480 -9.98 -2.16 7.47
CA MET A 480 -9.95 -3.39 6.66
C MET A 480 -10.12 -4.65 7.51
N GLU A 481 -9.43 -4.75 8.64
CA GLU A 481 -9.58 -5.86 9.59
C GLU A 481 -10.97 -5.90 10.24
N SER A 482 -11.71 -4.78 10.25
CA SER A 482 -13.09 -4.77 10.73
C SER A 482 -14.07 -5.25 9.65
N VAL A 483 -13.84 -4.87 8.39
CA VAL A 483 -14.67 -5.28 7.25
C VAL A 483 -14.45 -6.75 6.91
N ALA A 484 -13.19 -7.19 6.85
CA ALA A 484 -12.78 -8.50 6.35
C ALA A 484 -11.74 -9.17 7.29
N PRO A 485 -12.09 -9.47 8.55
CA PRO A 485 -11.17 -9.99 9.57
C PRO A 485 -10.51 -11.34 9.23
N ASN A 486 -11.11 -12.08 8.30
CA ASN A 486 -10.68 -13.43 7.93
C ASN A 486 -10.04 -13.48 6.53
N LYS A 487 -9.69 -12.34 5.93
CA LYS A 487 -9.06 -12.31 4.61
C LYS A 487 -7.58 -11.98 4.74
N ILE A 488 -6.79 -12.59 3.87
CA ILE A 488 -5.40 -12.19 3.64
C ILE A 488 -5.37 -10.76 3.15
N ASN A 489 -4.45 -9.95 3.68
CA ASN A 489 -4.24 -8.57 3.25
C ASN A 489 -2.91 -8.38 2.49
N VAL A 490 -3.00 -7.98 1.23
CA VAL A 490 -1.87 -7.85 0.30
C VAL A 490 -1.65 -6.37 -0.05
N ASN A 491 -0.54 -5.82 0.44
CA ASN A 491 -0.07 -4.50 0.03
C ASN A 491 0.79 -4.61 -1.24
N SER A 492 0.14 -4.61 -2.39
CA SER A 492 0.74 -4.84 -3.71
C SER A 492 1.53 -3.66 -4.30
N GLU A 493 1.73 -2.58 -3.54
CA GLU A 493 2.76 -1.53 -3.74
C GLU A 493 2.88 -0.68 -2.48
N SER A 494 3.66 -1.11 -1.49
CA SER A 494 3.79 -0.33 -0.26
C SER A 494 4.64 0.93 -0.51
N HIS A 495 4.04 2.09 -0.31
CA HIS A 495 4.70 3.39 -0.39
C HIS A 495 5.32 3.80 0.96
N PHE A 496 5.94 2.83 1.63
CA PHE A 496 6.59 3.01 2.93
C PHE A 496 8.04 3.48 2.80
N LEU A 497 8.69 3.23 1.67
CA LEU A 497 10.12 3.55 1.45
C LEU A 497 10.32 4.87 0.69
N SER A 498 9.40 5.18 -0.22
CA SER A 498 9.36 6.46 -0.91
C SER A 498 7.99 6.68 -1.57
N SER A 499 7.69 7.91 -1.97
CA SER A 499 6.55 8.20 -2.85
C SER A 499 6.75 9.54 -3.56
N GLY A 500 5.81 9.92 -4.43
CA GLY A 500 5.78 11.28 -4.97
C GLY A 500 5.45 12.38 -3.93
N GLN A 501 5.19 12.05 -2.66
CA GLN A 501 4.89 13.00 -1.58
C GLN A 501 6.00 13.12 -0.54
N TRP A 502 6.92 12.17 -0.43
CA TRP A 502 8.06 12.26 0.48
C TRP A 502 9.26 11.53 -0.10
N ARG A 503 10.45 12.06 0.21
CA ARG A 503 11.72 11.52 -0.23
C ARG A 503 12.81 11.92 0.76
N ASP A 504 13.73 11.03 1.03
CA ASP A 504 14.88 11.29 1.89
C ASP A 504 16.00 10.31 1.53
N LEU A 505 17.13 10.81 1.03
CA LEU A 505 18.24 9.97 0.57
C LEU A 505 18.85 9.20 1.74
N ASP A 506 18.85 9.77 2.96
CA ASP A 506 19.31 9.12 4.18
C ASP A 506 18.14 8.68 5.07
N THR A 507 17.19 7.95 4.47
CA THR A 507 16.06 7.38 5.21
C THR A 507 16.56 6.50 6.35
N ARG A 508 16.00 6.73 7.55
CA ARG A 508 16.39 6.06 8.79
C ARG A 508 15.99 4.58 8.77
N PRO A 509 16.91 3.62 9.05
CA PRO A 509 16.54 2.21 9.18
C PRO A 509 15.52 1.96 10.30
N SER A 510 15.57 2.72 11.39
CA SER A 510 14.58 2.63 12.49
C SER A 510 13.15 2.89 12.01
N TYR A 511 12.95 3.88 11.14
CA TYR A 511 11.65 4.15 10.50
C TYR A 511 11.18 2.95 9.67
N VAL A 512 12.05 2.40 8.81
CA VAL A 512 11.73 1.24 7.96
C VAL A 512 11.26 0.07 8.83
N ARG A 513 12.00 -0.25 9.89
CA ARG A 513 11.61 -1.30 10.83
C ARG A 513 10.26 -0.99 11.49
N SER A 514 10.06 0.23 11.97
CA SER A 514 8.85 0.64 12.68
C SER A 514 7.61 0.53 11.80
N VAL A 515 7.64 1.05 10.57
CA VAL A 515 6.46 1.10 9.69
C VAL A 515 6.07 -0.28 9.17
N TYR A 516 7.03 -1.13 8.80
CA TYR A 516 6.73 -2.50 8.36
C TYR A 516 6.24 -3.38 9.51
N TRP A 517 6.82 -3.23 10.70
CA TRP A 517 6.32 -3.92 11.89
C TRP A 517 4.90 -3.49 12.23
N LEU A 518 4.62 -2.18 12.23
CA LEU A 518 3.29 -1.63 12.47
C LEU A 518 2.30 -2.18 11.46
N ALA A 519 2.57 -2.07 10.15
CA ALA A 519 1.65 -2.55 9.12
C ALA A 519 1.33 -4.05 9.26
N THR A 520 2.35 -4.87 9.53
CA THR A 520 2.17 -6.33 9.69
C THR A 520 1.36 -6.66 10.95
N LEU A 521 1.65 -6.01 12.08
CA LEU A 521 0.88 -6.17 13.32
C LEU A 521 -0.60 -5.79 13.15
N LEU A 522 -0.88 -4.81 12.29
CA LEU A 522 -2.22 -4.30 12.04
C LEU A 522 -2.98 -5.09 10.97
N GLY A 523 -2.34 -6.03 10.25
CA GLY A 523 -3.03 -6.95 9.36
C GLY A 523 -2.35 -7.23 8.02
N MET A 524 -1.27 -6.53 7.66
CA MET A 524 -0.59 -6.75 6.36
C MET A 524 0.08 -8.14 6.30
N ASP A 525 -0.42 -9.02 5.44
CA ASP A 525 0.05 -10.41 5.29
C ASP A 525 1.14 -10.58 4.22
N ALA A 526 1.13 -9.74 3.18
CA ALA A 526 2.18 -9.67 2.18
C ALA A 526 2.40 -8.24 1.72
N ASN A 527 3.61 -7.92 1.26
CA ASN A 527 3.89 -6.61 0.68
C ASN A 527 4.86 -6.66 -0.50
N THR A 528 4.70 -5.72 -1.44
CA THR A 528 5.73 -5.40 -2.43
C THR A 528 6.11 -3.92 -2.32
N GLY A 529 7.29 -3.59 -1.82
CA GLY A 529 7.71 -2.20 -1.60
C GLY A 529 7.92 -1.43 -2.89
N TRP A 530 7.50 -0.16 -2.95
CA TRP A 530 7.88 0.75 -4.02
C TRP A 530 9.31 1.26 -3.80
N PHE A 531 10.30 0.86 -4.60
CA PHE A 531 10.30 -0.10 -5.72
C PHE A 531 11.74 -0.55 -6.01
N TRP A 532 11.96 -1.64 -6.74
CA TRP A 532 13.30 -2.10 -7.10
C TRP A 532 13.51 -2.00 -8.59
N ALA A 533 14.38 -1.11 -9.01
CA ALA A 533 14.61 -0.83 -10.42
C ALA A 533 16.11 -0.82 -10.73
N ARG A 534 16.91 -1.55 -9.95
CA ARG A 534 18.32 -1.84 -10.25
C ARG A 534 18.41 -3.19 -10.94
N ASP A 535 19.08 -3.22 -12.07
CA ASP A 535 19.46 -4.44 -12.78
C ASP A 535 20.71 -5.08 -12.16
N PRO A 536 20.99 -6.38 -12.46
CA PRO A 536 22.11 -7.10 -11.87
C PRO A 536 23.49 -6.47 -12.13
N ASP A 537 23.67 -5.63 -13.14
CA ASP A 537 24.95 -4.94 -13.36
C ASP A 537 25.06 -3.61 -12.60
N GLY A 538 23.95 -3.13 -12.05
CA GLY A 538 23.81 -1.87 -11.33
C GLY A 538 23.15 -0.73 -12.11
N SER A 539 22.84 -0.89 -13.39
CA SER A 539 22.04 0.14 -14.09
C SER A 539 20.62 0.23 -13.54
N PRO A 540 19.92 1.35 -13.74
CA PRO A 540 18.47 1.36 -13.69
C PRO A 540 17.87 0.38 -14.72
N GLU A 541 16.70 -0.18 -14.45
CA GLU A 541 15.96 -0.98 -15.44
C GLU A 541 15.64 -0.15 -16.71
N ASP A 542 15.59 -0.83 -17.85
CA ASP A 542 15.56 -0.23 -19.19
C ASP A 542 14.54 0.91 -19.38
N ARG A 543 13.36 0.84 -18.76
CA ARG A 543 12.33 1.89 -18.95
C ARG A 543 12.72 3.19 -18.24
N LEU A 544 13.61 3.14 -17.23
CA LEU A 544 14.16 4.30 -16.54
C LEU A 544 15.45 4.84 -17.19
N GLU A 545 15.88 4.27 -18.31
CA GLU A 545 16.99 4.78 -19.10
C GLU A 545 16.51 5.70 -20.24
N GLY A 546 17.36 6.65 -20.66
CA GLY A 546 17.12 7.44 -21.87
C GLY A 546 15.90 8.39 -21.81
N GLU A 547 15.03 8.32 -22.82
CA GLU A 547 13.80 9.12 -22.87
C GLU A 547 12.69 8.45 -22.05
N LEU A 548 12.34 9.06 -20.92
CA LEU A 548 11.32 8.60 -19.98
C LEU A 548 9.89 8.80 -20.51
N ASP A 549 9.46 7.95 -21.44
CA ASP A 549 8.11 7.95 -22.01
C ASP A 549 7.23 6.89 -21.33
N PHE A 550 6.43 7.32 -20.36
CA PHE A 550 5.54 6.45 -19.59
C PHE A 550 4.08 6.87 -19.72
N PHE A 551 3.21 5.88 -19.75
CA PHE A 551 1.79 6.12 -19.54
C PHE A 551 1.49 6.48 -18.08
N ASP A 552 2.24 5.92 -17.12
CA ASP A 552 2.23 6.32 -15.72
C ASP A 552 3.18 7.50 -15.47
N PRO A 553 2.65 8.72 -15.20
CA PRO A 553 3.47 9.90 -14.96
C PRO A 553 4.27 9.84 -13.64
N GLY A 554 4.01 8.87 -12.76
CA GLY A 554 4.69 8.69 -11.49
C GLY A 554 6.09 8.09 -11.60
N LEU A 555 6.34 7.26 -12.61
CA LEU A 555 7.54 6.41 -12.70
C LEU A 555 8.82 7.22 -13.00
N ALA A 556 8.75 8.24 -13.86
CA ALA A 556 9.93 9.00 -14.31
C ALA A 556 10.74 9.65 -13.17
N GLY A 557 10.06 10.23 -12.19
CA GLY A 557 10.69 10.84 -11.01
C GLY A 557 10.90 9.88 -9.84
N ALA A 558 10.59 8.58 -10.02
CA ALA A 558 10.52 7.65 -8.90
C ALA A 558 11.88 7.15 -8.43
N TYR A 559 12.89 7.10 -9.30
CA TYR A 559 14.16 6.41 -9.00
C TYR A 559 15.04 7.15 -7.97
N ALA A 560 15.30 8.44 -8.19
CA ALA A 560 16.26 9.19 -7.39
C ALA A 560 15.85 9.33 -5.91
N GLY A 561 16.78 9.02 -5.00
CA GLY A 561 16.55 9.01 -3.55
C GLY A 561 15.54 7.98 -3.05
N SER A 562 15.23 6.96 -3.86
CA SER A 562 14.50 5.77 -3.41
C SER A 562 15.46 4.73 -2.82
N ASN A 563 14.92 3.58 -2.40
CA ASN A 563 15.68 2.45 -1.86
C ASN A 563 16.76 1.90 -2.83
N ASN A 564 16.65 2.20 -4.13
CA ASN A 564 17.63 1.87 -5.18
C ASN A 564 19.01 2.53 -4.97
N MET A 565 19.07 3.56 -4.12
CA MET A 565 20.27 4.33 -3.76
C MET A 565 20.60 4.22 -2.26
N GLN A 566 19.99 3.26 -1.55
CA GLN A 566 19.98 3.21 -0.07
C GLN A 566 20.21 1.79 0.45
N PRO A 567 21.47 1.32 0.57
CA PRO A 567 21.76 -0.02 1.07
C PRO A 567 21.18 -0.27 2.47
N GLN A 568 21.21 0.74 3.33
CA GLN A 568 20.69 0.67 4.70
C GLN A 568 19.18 0.46 4.76
N VAL A 569 18.43 0.96 3.79
CA VAL A 569 16.96 0.84 3.73
C VAL A 569 16.58 -0.55 3.23
N THR A 570 17.12 -0.96 2.09
CA THR A 570 16.78 -2.25 1.46
C THR A 570 17.21 -3.43 2.33
N ASN A 571 18.39 -3.36 2.96
CA ASN A 571 18.78 -4.34 3.96
C ASN A 571 17.79 -4.38 5.13
N GLU A 572 17.39 -3.23 5.68
CA GLU A 572 16.52 -3.20 6.86
C GLU A 572 15.10 -3.73 6.57
N VAL A 573 14.56 -3.56 5.35
CA VAL A 573 13.32 -4.23 4.91
C VAL A 573 13.44 -5.74 5.09
N THR A 574 14.52 -6.34 4.61
CA THR A 574 14.72 -7.79 4.73
C THR A 574 14.92 -8.21 6.20
N GLN A 575 15.68 -7.42 6.97
CA GLN A 575 15.91 -7.71 8.39
C GLN A 575 14.60 -7.69 9.20
N VAL A 576 13.70 -6.72 8.96
CA VAL A 576 12.42 -6.66 9.67
C VAL A 576 11.50 -7.79 9.26
N MET A 577 11.47 -8.17 7.98
CA MET A 577 10.67 -9.32 7.53
C MET A 577 11.18 -10.65 8.10
N PHE A 578 12.49 -10.83 8.23
CA PHE A 578 13.07 -11.98 8.93
C PHE A 578 12.67 -12.03 10.41
N ASP A 579 12.64 -10.90 11.10
CA ASP A 579 12.21 -10.86 12.48
C ASP A 579 10.70 -11.16 12.60
N LEU A 580 9.86 -10.53 11.78
CA LEU A 580 8.43 -10.81 11.73
C LEU A 580 8.14 -12.29 11.44
N ASN A 581 8.85 -12.90 10.48
CA ASN A 581 8.69 -14.31 10.17
C ASN A 581 9.22 -15.25 11.25
N SER A 582 10.29 -14.87 11.96
CA SER A 582 10.75 -15.59 13.14
C SER A 582 9.70 -15.60 14.26
N PHE A 583 8.88 -14.55 14.37
CA PHE A 583 7.84 -14.39 15.40
C PHE A 583 6.41 -14.43 14.85
N SER A 584 6.19 -15.11 13.72
CA SER A 584 4.93 -14.98 12.98
C SER A 584 3.70 -15.45 13.74
N GLU A 585 3.82 -16.54 14.51
CA GLU A 585 2.76 -17.03 15.40
C GLU A 585 2.39 -15.99 16.46
N GLU A 586 3.39 -15.33 17.06
CA GLU A 586 3.16 -14.26 18.04
C GLU A 586 2.52 -13.01 17.42
N ILE A 587 2.90 -12.65 16.18
CA ILE A 587 2.31 -11.51 15.47
C ILE A 587 0.83 -11.80 15.12
N ILE A 588 0.52 -13.00 14.63
CA ILE A 588 -0.86 -13.42 14.34
C ILE A 588 -1.71 -13.41 15.62
N GLU A 589 -1.19 -13.94 16.74
CA GLU A 589 -1.92 -13.94 18.02
C GLU A 589 -2.24 -12.51 18.50
N LEU A 590 -1.32 -11.55 18.29
CA LEU A 590 -1.57 -10.14 18.62
C LEU A 590 -2.59 -9.47 17.67
N ARG A 591 -2.67 -9.90 16.41
CA ARG A 591 -3.62 -9.39 15.39
C ARG A 591 -5.04 -9.88 15.64
N GLU A 592 -5.20 -11.13 16.06
CA GLU A 592 -6.49 -11.78 16.30
C GLU A 592 -7.20 -11.33 17.59
N GLN A 593 -6.61 -10.38 18.32
CA GLN A 593 -7.23 -9.80 19.51
C GLN A 593 -8.63 -9.22 19.21
N PRO A 594 -9.61 -9.43 20.12
CA PRO A 594 -10.91 -8.78 20.04
C PRO A 594 -10.76 -7.26 19.94
N ARG A 595 -11.65 -6.62 19.17
CA ARG A 595 -11.72 -5.16 18.99
C ARG A 595 -12.95 -4.63 19.74
N PRO A 596 -12.86 -4.45 21.07
CA PRO A 596 -14.03 -4.19 21.93
C PRO A 596 -14.66 -2.82 21.68
N LEU A 597 -13.87 -1.85 21.20
CA LEU A 597 -14.32 -0.50 20.89
C LEU A 597 -14.30 -0.26 19.38
N ARG A 598 -15.47 0.01 18.80
CA ARG A 598 -15.62 0.24 17.35
C ARG A 598 -16.16 1.64 17.03
N LEU A 599 -15.59 2.27 16.01
CA LEU A 599 -16.04 3.56 15.49
C LEU A 599 -17.07 3.34 14.38
N PHE A 600 -18.24 3.97 14.48
CA PHE A 600 -19.25 3.88 13.42
C PHE A 600 -18.81 4.66 12.18
N TYR A 601 -18.65 3.94 11.06
CA TYR A 601 -18.35 4.51 9.76
C TYR A 601 -19.62 4.59 8.90
N SER A 602 -19.81 5.75 8.26
CA SER A 602 -20.91 5.96 7.31
C SER A 602 -20.38 6.61 6.03
N GLU A 603 -20.43 5.85 4.94
CA GLU A 603 -20.16 6.37 3.59
C GLU A 603 -21.14 7.50 3.23
N THR A 604 -22.37 7.44 3.75
CA THR A 604 -23.37 8.51 3.59
C THR A 604 -22.90 9.85 4.14
N THR A 605 -22.31 9.84 5.34
CA THR A 605 -21.70 11.07 5.89
C THR A 605 -20.47 11.47 5.09
N ALA A 606 -19.62 10.50 4.72
CA ALA A 606 -18.38 10.76 3.99
C ALA A 606 -18.62 11.44 2.63
N ILE A 607 -19.66 11.04 1.90
CA ILE A 607 -20.03 11.66 0.62
C ILE A 607 -20.54 13.10 0.82
N ASN A 608 -21.29 13.34 1.89
CA ASN A 608 -22.01 14.60 2.12
C ASN A 608 -21.16 15.71 2.76
N THR A 609 -20.00 15.39 3.33
CA THR A 609 -19.21 16.34 4.15
C THR A 609 -17.74 16.39 3.74
N ASP A 610 -17.10 17.53 3.97
CA ASP A 610 -15.74 17.82 3.51
C ASP A 610 -14.64 17.55 4.55
N ASP A 611 -15.02 17.17 5.79
CA ASP A 611 -14.11 17.01 6.92
C ASP A 611 -14.35 15.77 7.80
N TYR A 612 -15.18 14.82 7.35
CA TYR A 612 -15.57 13.63 8.11
C TYR A 612 -14.37 12.81 8.59
N MET A 613 -13.50 12.37 7.68
CA MET A 613 -12.34 11.55 8.01
C MET A 613 -11.31 12.33 8.81
N THR A 614 -11.17 13.64 8.54
CA THR A 614 -10.28 14.53 9.30
C THR A 614 -10.70 14.67 10.76
N LYS A 615 -12.01 14.75 11.05
CA LYS A 615 -12.53 14.78 12.43
C LYS A 615 -12.47 13.40 13.08
N GLY A 616 -12.87 12.35 12.35
CA GLY A 616 -12.81 10.96 12.82
C GLY A 616 -11.39 10.53 13.22
N TYR A 617 -10.40 10.89 12.41
CA TYR A 617 -8.98 10.60 12.70
C TYR A 617 -8.52 11.17 14.04
N LYS A 618 -8.99 12.35 14.46
CA LYS A 618 -8.60 12.93 15.76
C LYS A 618 -9.10 12.11 16.94
N LEU A 619 -10.30 11.54 16.86
CA LEU A 619 -10.82 10.65 17.89
C LEU A 619 -10.05 9.33 17.88
N TYR A 620 -9.80 8.76 16.69
CA TYR A 620 -8.98 7.56 16.53
C TYR A 620 -7.58 7.72 17.13
N GLU A 621 -6.89 8.83 16.82
CA GLU A 621 -5.55 9.16 17.34
C GLU A 621 -5.52 9.17 18.87
N GLU A 622 -6.54 9.73 19.53
CA GLU A 622 -6.61 9.78 20.99
C GLU A 622 -6.85 8.41 21.64
N LEU A 623 -7.50 7.48 20.94
CA LEU A 623 -7.81 6.13 21.45
C LEU A 623 -6.72 5.11 21.15
N PHE A 624 -5.93 5.30 20.10
CA PHE A 624 -4.98 4.30 19.57
C PHE A 624 -3.85 3.92 20.54
N PHE A 625 -3.56 4.76 21.53
CA PHE A 625 -2.46 4.58 22.48
C PHE A 625 -2.90 3.96 23.83
N GLU A 626 -4.10 3.40 23.89
CA GLU A 626 -4.71 2.88 25.14
C GLU A 626 -4.54 1.37 25.36
N GLY A 627 -3.79 0.68 24.49
CA GLY A 627 -3.37 -0.72 24.73
C GLY A 627 -4.27 -1.80 24.15
N LEU A 628 -5.30 -1.42 23.39
CA LEU A 628 -6.25 -2.34 22.73
C LEU A 628 -6.30 -2.09 21.21
N PRO A 629 -6.66 -3.09 20.39
CA PRO A 629 -6.94 -2.87 18.99
C PRO A 629 -8.28 -2.13 18.82
N LEU A 630 -8.30 -1.12 17.95
CA LEU A 630 -9.51 -0.42 17.58
C LEU A 630 -10.17 -1.10 16.38
N GLY A 631 -11.48 -0.93 16.25
CA GLY A 631 -12.20 -1.38 15.07
C GLY A 631 -13.14 -0.31 14.53
N PHE A 632 -13.78 -0.67 13.43
CA PHE A 632 -14.86 0.08 12.82
C PHE A 632 -16.10 -0.79 12.73
N VAL A 633 -17.24 -0.13 12.64
CA VAL A 633 -18.52 -0.79 12.41
C VAL A 633 -19.32 0.00 11.40
N THR A 634 -19.94 -0.71 10.47
CA THR A 634 -20.81 -0.18 9.43
C THR A 634 -22.17 -0.87 9.54
N LYS A 635 -23.13 -0.46 8.73
CA LYS A 635 -24.38 -1.20 8.56
C LYS A 635 -24.12 -2.67 8.21
N ASN A 636 -23.23 -2.94 7.26
CA ASN A 636 -22.96 -4.31 6.80
C ASN A 636 -22.28 -5.15 7.88
N ILE A 637 -21.34 -4.59 8.63
CA ILE A 637 -20.70 -5.29 9.75
C ILE A 637 -21.74 -5.70 10.80
N ILE A 638 -22.67 -4.81 11.18
CA ILE A 638 -23.74 -5.12 12.15
C ILE A 638 -24.67 -6.23 11.66
N GLU A 639 -24.95 -6.25 10.35
CA GLU A 639 -25.89 -7.20 9.74
C GLU A 639 -25.27 -8.56 9.44
N LYS A 640 -23.97 -8.62 9.14
CA LYS A 640 -23.30 -9.83 8.62
C LYS A 640 -22.39 -10.52 9.63
N GLN A 641 -21.86 -9.81 10.62
CA GLN A 641 -20.93 -10.37 11.60
C GLN A 641 -21.62 -10.64 12.95
N ASP A 642 -20.99 -11.47 13.78
CA ASP A 642 -21.43 -11.72 15.15
C ASP A 642 -21.13 -10.50 16.03
N ASN A 643 -22.19 -9.79 16.41
CA ASN A 643 -22.12 -8.58 17.24
C ASN A 643 -21.57 -8.84 18.64
N SER A 644 -21.44 -10.11 19.09
CA SER A 644 -20.77 -10.43 20.36
C SER A 644 -19.25 -10.30 20.31
N ALA A 645 -18.66 -10.10 19.13
CA ALA A 645 -17.23 -9.90 18.95
C ALA A 645 -16.75 -8.47 19.29
N TRP A 646 -17.64 -7.58 19.73
CA TRP A 646 -17.31 -6.25 20.24
C TRP A 646 -18.33 -5.77 21.27
N ASP A 647 -17.91 -4.82 22.12
CA ASP A 647 -18.70 -4.38 23.28
C ASP A 647 -19.45 -3.08 22.99
N THR A 648 -18.75 -2.10 22.40
CA THR A 648 -19.22 -0.72 22.33
C THR A 648 -18.97 -0.08 20.97
N VAL A 649 -19.97 0.65 20.50
CA VAL A 649 -19.92 1.45 19.26
C VAL A 649 -19.95 2.93 19.61
N ILE A 650 -18.98 3.70 19.11
CA ILE A 650 -18.99 5.16 19.17
C ILE A 650 -19.54 5.70 17.85
N VAL A 651 -20.63 6.47 17.93
CA VAL A 651 -21.20 7.24 16.81
C VAL A 651 -20.82 8.71 17.03
N TYR A 652 -19.86 9.17 16.24
CA TYR A 652 -19.25 10.50 16.38
C TYR A 652 -19.17 11.20 15.02
N ASN A 653 -19.73 12.41 14.95
CA ASN A 653 -19.71 13.26 13.76
C ASN A 653 -20.29 12.55 12.50
N ASN A 654 -21.40 11.83 12.65
CA ASN A 654 -22.16 11.19 11.56
C ASN A 654 -23.50 11.90 11.30
N PRO A 655 -23.53 13.18 10.87
CA PRO A 655 -24.78 13.93 10.71
C PRO A 655 -25.76 13.30 9.71
N ASN A 656 -25.25 12.74 8.60
CA ASN A 656 -26.04 12.17 7.52
C ASN A 656 -25.90 10.65 7.50
N VAL A 657 -26.97 9.92 7.78
CA VAL A 657 -27.02 8.47 7.65
C VAL A 657 -28.31 8.06 6.96
N SER A 658 -28.24 7.07 6.09
CA SER A 658 -29.41 6.46 5.48
C SER A 658 -30.34 5.84 6.53
N ASP A 659 -31.59 5.60 6.15
CA ASP A 659 -32.54 4.90 7.02
C ASP A 659 -32.08 3.49 7.37
N ALA A 660 -31.39 2.82 6.46
CA ALA A 660 -30.82 1.49 6.70
C ALA A 660 -29.68 1.53 7.72
N GLU A 661 -28.76 2.50 7.62
CA GLU A 661 -27.68 2.69 8.61
C GLU A 661 -28.25 3.00 10.00
N PHE A 662 -29.28 3.86 10.08
CA PHE A 662 -29.96 4.13 11.34
C PHE A 662 -30.64 2.88 11.92
N ALA A 663 -31.32 2.10 11.07
CA ALA A 663 -31.99 0.86 11.48
C ALA A 663 -30.99 -0.20 11.97
N ALA A 664 -29.82 -0.31 11.34
CA ALA A 664 -28.77 -1.23 11.79
C ALA A 664 -28.27 -0.87 13.20
N LEU A 665 -28.00 0.40 13.49
CA LEU A 665 -27.65 0.85 14.85
C LEU A 665 -28.77 0.56 15.86
N GLN A 666 -30.03 0.74 15.47
CA GLN A 666 -31.16 0.39 16.33
C GLN A 666 -31.26 -1.13 16.59
N SER A 667 -31.02 -1.95 15.57
CA SER A 667 -30.97 -3.41 15.68
C SER A 667 -29.86 -3.87 16.62
N TYR A 668 -28.69 -3.25 16.55
CA TYR A 668 -27.58 -3.52 17.47
C TYR A 668 -27.96 -3.26 18.94
N LEU A 669 -28.66 -2.14 19.22
CA LEU A 669 -29.22 -1.86 20.55
C LEU A 669 -30.31 -2.86 20.97
N GLU A 670 -31.15 -3.31 20.04
CA GLU A 670 -32.19 -4.33 20.30
C GLU A 670 -31.61 -5.71 20.62
N GLN A 671 -30.40 -5.99 20.14
CA GLN A 671 -29.64 -7.22 20.40
C GLN A 671 -28.79 -7.15 21.69
N GLY A 672 -28.77 -6.01 22.38
CA GLY A 672 -28.08 -5.84 23.66
C GLY A 672 -26.77 -5.07 23.59
N GLY A 673 -26.38 -4.55 22.42
CA GLY A 673 -25.15 -3.79 22.24
C GLY A 673 -25.17 -2.42 22.94
N THR A 674 -24.00 -1.80 23.06
CA THR A 674 -23.84 -0.46 23.64
C THR A 674 -23.47 0.57 22.58
N VAL A 675 -24.19 1.70 22.53
CA VAL A 675 -23.91 2.84 21.64
C VAL A 675 -23.63 4.09 22.45
N ILE A 676 -22.48 4.73 22.21
CA ILE A 676 -22.14 6.08 22.64
C ILE A 676 -22.46 7.03 21.49
N LEU A 677 -23.29 8.04 21.72
CA LEU A 677 -23.83 8.91 20.69
C LEU A 677 -23.58 10.39 21.01
N ASP A 678 -22.90 11.10 20.11
CA ASP A 678 -22.81 12.56 20.17
C ASP A 678 -24.11 13.26 19.72
N THR A 679 -24.23 14.57 19.97
CA THR A 679 -25.43 15.31 19.59
C THR A 679 -25.46 15.75 18.12
N LYS A 680 -24.39 15.50 17.36
CA LYS A 680 -24.24 15.94 15.97
C LYS A 680 -24.62 14.85 14.97
N SER A 681 -24.66 13.61 15.43
CA SER A 681 -24.89 12.44 14.60
C SER A 681 -26.37 12.11 14.43
N LEU A 682 -26.69 11.38 13.35
CA LEU A 682 -28.00 10.82 13.04
C LEU A 682 -29.11 11.88 12.85
N GLN A 683 -28.74 13.09 12.44
CA GLN A 683 -29.66 14.22 12.33
C GLN A 683 -30.41 14.25 10.99
N PHE A 684 -29.78 13.74 9.93
CA PHE A 684 -30.27 13.82 8.56
C PHE A 684 -30.20 12.46 7.86
N ASN A 685 -31.04 12.28 6.83
CA ASN A 685 -30.83 11.24 5.83
C ASN A 685 -29.75 11.64 4.80
N GLU A 686 -29.52 10.79 3.81
CA GLU A 686 -28.55 11.02 2.74
C GLU A 686 -28.81 12.30 1.91
N TYR A 687 -30.04 12.79 1.91
CA TYR A 687 -30.50 13.95 1.15
C TYR A 687 -30.59 15.24 1.98
N GLY A 688 -30.06 15.22 3.22
CA GLY A 688 -30.07 16.37 4.13
C GLY A 688 -31.44 16.65 4.76
N GLN A 689 -32.40 15.72 4.66
CA GLN A 689 -33.72 15.87 5.27
C GLN A 689 -33.66 15.48 6.75
N ILE A 690 -34.28 16.28 7.62
CA ILE A 690 -34.25 16.08 9.07
C ILE A 690 -34.90 14.74 9.45
N ARG A 691 -34.15 13.92 10.19
CA ARG A 691 -34.62 12.68 10.80
C ARG A 691 -35.49 12.99 12.02
N LYS A 692 -36.69 12.40 12.07
CA LYS A 692 -37.62 12.55 13.22
C LYS A 692 -37.47 11.43 14.26
N GLN A 693 -36.91 10.28 13.87
CA GLN A 693 -36.63 9.17 14.78
C GLN A 693 -35.39 9.46 15.63
N SER A 694 -35.35 8.86 16.83
CA SER A 694 -34.17 8.81 17.69
C SER A 694 -33.95 7.38 18.18
N LEU A 695 -32.68 6.99 18.32
CA LEU A 695 -32.32 5.67 18.82
C LEU A 695 -32.95 5.42 20.20
N LYS A 696 -33.36 4.18 20.45
CA LYS A 696 -33.87 3.69 21.72
C LYS A 696 -32.90 2.64 22.25
N ALA A 697 -32.61 2.71 23.55
CA ALA A 697 -31.72 1.74 24.21
C ALA A 697 -32.21 0.29 24.05
N SER A 698 -33.53 0.08 24.02
CA SER A 698 -34.14 -1.25 23.89
C SER A 698 -33.59 -2.25 24.91
N LYS A 699 -32.90 -3.33 24.49
CA LYS A 699 -32.26 -4.29 25.40
C LYS A 699 -30.81 -3.93 25.74
N GLY A 700 -30.21 -3.08 24.94
CA GLY A 700 -28.84 -2.61 25.08
C GLY A 700 -28.75 -1.31 25.87
N LYS A 701 -27.66 -0.58 25.65
CA LYS A 701 -27.33 0.64 26.38
C LYS A 701 -27.06 1.78 25.41
N LEU A 702 -27.82 2.87 25.54
CA LEU A 702 -27.61 4.10 24.78
C LEU A 702 -27.07 5.18 25.70
N ILE A 703 -25.83 5.62 25.46
CA ILE A 703 -25.14 6.67 26.19
C ILE A 703 -25.13 7.93 25.34
N ALA A 704 -26.11 8.81 25.57
CA ALA A 704 -26.17 10.11 24.90
C ALA A 704 -25.21 11.09 25.59
N LEU A 705 -24.28 11.65 24.82
CA LEU A 705 -23.35 12.66 25.30
C LEU A 705 -23.99 14.04 25.31
N GLU A 706 -23.48 14.91 26.18
CA GLU A 706 -23.82 16.33 26.20
C GLU A 706 -23.33 17.07 24.94
N ALA A 707 -23.99 18.16 24.57
CA ALA A 707 -23.68 18.91 23.34
C ALA A 707 -22.25 19.48 23.27
N GLU A 708 -21.64 19.74 24.43
CA GLU A 708 -20.29 20.27 24.56
C GLU A 708 -19.23 19.16 24.76
N ALA A 709 -19.60 17.88 24.63
CA ALA A 709 -18.64 16.78 24.78
C ALA A 709 -17.55 16.86 23.71
N ASP A 710 -16.31 17.05 24.17
CA ASP A 710 -15.12 17.03 23.33
C ASP A 710 -14.54 15.62 23.19
N ILE A 711 -13.45 15.48 22.43
CA ILE A 711 -12.78 14.20 22.21
C ILE A 711 -12.29 13.59 23.53
N ALA A 712 -11.80 14.41 24.47
CA ALA A 712 -11.34 13.92 25.77
C ALA A 712 -12.49 13.32 26.57
N LYS A 713 -13.67 13.96 26.53
CA LYS A 713 -14.88 13.44 27.16
C LYS A 713 -15.37 12.14 26.50
N ILE A 714 -15.39 12.08 25.18
CA ILE A 714 -15.75 10.86 24.43
C ILE A 714 -14.83 9.71 24.82
N LYS A 715 -13.50 9.94 24.80
CA LYS A 715 -12.50 8.97 25.23
C LYS A 715 -12.73 8.48 26.66
N GLN A 716 -12.97 9.41 27.59
CA GLN A 716 -13.24 9.05 28.99
C GLN A 716 -14.44 8.11 29.12
N VAL A 717 -15.56 8.42 28.44
CA VAL A 717 -16.78 7.61 28.49
C VAL A 717 -16.56 6.26 27.82
N ALA A 718 -15.88 6.23 26.67
CA ALA A 718 -15.58 5.01 25.94
C ALA A 718 -14.72 4.05 26.76
N LEU A 719 -13.60 4.51 27.32
CA LEU A 719 -12.71 3.65 28.12
C LEU A 719 -13.37 3.17 29.43
N ALA A 720 -14.27 3.97 30.01
CA ALA A 720 -15.05 3.55 31.16
C ALA A 720 -16.06 2.45 30.82
N GLU A 721 -16.62 2.48 29.60
CA GLU A 721 -17.58 1.48 29.14
C GLU A 721 -16.92 0.12 28.90
N ILE A 722 -15.72 0.11 28.35
CA ILE A 722 -14.96 -1.11 28.04
C ILE A 722 -13.96 -1.49 29.15
N ALA A 723 -14.17 -1.03 30.39
CA ALA A 723 -13.22 -1.21 31.48
C ALA A 723 -12.89 -2.69 31.75
N ASP A 724 -13.86 -3.60 31.57
CA ASP A 724 -13.69 -5.05 31.75
C ASP A 724 -12.89 -5.70 30.59
N SER A 725 -12.81 -5.03 29.44
CA SER A 725 -12.06 -5.45 28.25
C SER A 725 -10.69 -4.78 28.16
N MET A 726 -10.33 -3.90 29.11
CA MET A 726 -9.02 -3.26 29.16
C MET A 726 -7.93 -4.27 29.52
N PRO A 727 -6.70 -4.09 29.01
CA PRO A 727 -5.61 -5.03 29.27
C PRO A 727 -5.23 -5.20 30.75
N ASP A 728 -4.86 -6.43 31.14
CA ASP A 728 -4.25 -6.77 32.43
C ASP A 728 -2.84 -6.13 32.62
N ILE A 729 -2.21 -5.73 31.50
CA ILE A 729 -0.93 -5.00 31.47
C ILE A 729 -1.22 -3.51 31.53
N LEU A 730 -0.44 -2.78 32.33
CA LEU A 730 -0.48 -1.33 32.37
C LEU A 730 0.86 -0.78 31.87
N LEU A 731 0.81 0.08 30.85
CA LEU A 731 1.96 0.81 30.32
C LEU A 731 1.78 2.31 30.58
N LYS A 732 2.67 2.88 31.39
CA LYS A 732 2.78 4.34 31.53
C LYS A 732 3.88 4.86 30.61
N GLU A 733 3.62 5.99 29.97
CA GLU A 733 4.55 6.68 29.08
C GLU A 733 4.89 8.06 29.64
N ASP A 734 6.17 8.38 29.73
CA ASP A 734 6.72 9.73 29.83
C ASP A 734 7.68 9.97 28.67
N ASN A 735 7.20 10.69 27.66
CA ASN A 735 7.96 11.10 26.47
C ASN A 735 8.28 12.61 26.49
N GLY A 736 8.03 13.29 27.62
CA GLY A 736 8.18 14.75 27.78
C GLY A 736 7.06 15.61 27.17
N GLU A 737 6.01 15.01 26.60
CA GLU A 737 4.89 15.69 25.94
C GLU A 737 3.55 15.42 26.66
N PRO A 738 2.51 16.27 26.50
CA PRO A 738 1.21 16.07 27.14
C PRO A 738 0.33 15.02 26.44
N PHE A 739 0.86 14.32 25.43
CA PHE A 739 0.15 13.32 24.63
C PHE A 739 0.99 12.05 24.50
N LYS A 740 0.31 10.92 24.33
CA LYS A 740 0.95 9.62 24.11
C LYS A 740 1.45 9.47 22.68
N THR A 741 2.51 8.71 22.53
CA THR A 741 3.11 8.36 21.23
C THR A 741 3.56 6.90 21.17
N THR A 742 3.38 6.15 22.24
CA THR A 742 3.73 4.74 22.33
C THR A 742 2.47 3.88 22.18
N THR A 743 2.35 3.18 21.05
CA THR A 743 1.28 2.19 20.85
C THR A 743 1.75 0.84 21.35
N TRP A 744 0.82 0.05 21.89
CA TRP A 744 1.12 -1.27 22.42
C TRP A 744 -0.11 -2.17 22.36
N ARG A 745 0.14 -3.48 22.29
CA ARG A 745 -0.89 -4.54 22.30
C ARG A 745 -0.45 -5.64 23.24
N THR A 746 -1.41 -6.37 23.81
CA THR A 746 -1.09 -7.51 24.65
C THR A 746 -2.14 -8.61 24.59
N ILE A 747 -1.69 -9.85 24.69
CA ILE A 747 -2.54 -11.02 24.83
C ILE A 747 -2.02 -11.94 25.93
N LYS A 748 -2.95 -12.47 26.72
CA LYS A 748 -2.66 -13.41 27.81
C LYS A 748 -2.47 -14.80 27.26
N GLN A 749 -1.36 -15.41 27.62
CA GLN A 749 -0.93 -16.73 27.19
C GLN A 749 -1.56 -17.83 28.06
N PRO A 750 -1.66 -19.08 27.55
CA PRO A 750 -2.19 -20.21 28.32
C PRO A 750 -1.42 -20.52 29.62
N ASP A 751 -0.13 -20.18 29.68
CA ASP A 751 0.72 -20.34 30.87
C ASP A 751 0.56 -19.21 31.91
N GLY A 752 -0.34 -18.25 31.65
CA GLY A 752 -0.60 -17.09 32.50
C GLY A 752 0.39 -15.93 32.32
N SER A 753 1.37 -16.06 31.42
CA SER A 753 2.18 -14.93 30.97
C SER A 753 1.43 -14.06 29.96
N TYR A 754 2.03 -12.96 29.55
CA TYR A 754 1.51 -12.06 28.52
C TYR A 754 2.53 -11.88 27.42
N LEU A 755 2.06 -11.93 26.18
CA LEU A 755 2.76 -11.41 25.03
C LEU A 755 2.44 -9.92 24.93
N VAL A 756 3.47 -9.08 24.80
CA VAL A 756 3.30 -7.61 24.69
C VAL A 756 4.14 -7.10 23.54
N ASN A 757 3.53 -6.34 22.63
CA ASN A 757 4.26 -5.58 21.62
C ASN A 757 4.14 -4.09 21.90
N ILE A 758 5.22 -3.35 21.71
CA ILE A 758 5.32 -1.90 21.97
C ILE A 758 6.06 -1.25 20.80
N LEU A 759 5.49 -0.16 20.26
CA LEU A 759 6.15 0.70 19.29
C LEU A 759 6.09 2.16 19.75
N ASN A 760 7.23 2.84 19.71
CA ASN A 760 7.27 4.29 19.86
C ASN A 760 7.20 4.95 18.48
N VAL A 761 6.06 5.54 18.14
CA VAL A 761 5.89 6.30 16.88
C VAL A 761 6.17 7.79 17.06
N GLY A 762 6.48 8.20 18.29
CA GLY A 762 6.89 9.56 18.66
C GLY A 762 8.32 9.86 18.26
N ARG A 763 8.66 11.14 18.21
CA ARG A 763 10.00 11.65 17.90
C ARG A 763 10.97 11.65 19.09
N ASN A 764 10.45 11.50 20.30
CA ASN A 764 11.21 11.54 21.54
C ASN A 764 11.44 10.11 22.04
N VAL A 765 12.49 9.93 22.85
CA VAL A 765 12.64 8.71 23.66
C VAL A 765 11.49 8.64 24.66
N ALA A 766 10.81 7.49 24.72
CA ALA A 766 9.74 7.24 25.67
C ALA A 766 10.28 6.48 26.89
N LYS A 767 10.10 7.05 28.09
CA LYS A 767 10.34 6.35 29.36
C LYS A 767 9.08 5.58 29.71
N LEU A 768 9.21 4.27 29.78
CA LEU A 768 8.09 3.35 29.95
C LEU A 768 8.16 2.65 31.31
N GLU A 769 7.02 2.58 31.99
CA GLU A 769 6.81 1.75 33.17
C GLU A 769 5.75 0.70 32.84
N LEU A 770 6.14 -0.57 32.84
CA LEU A 770 5.24 -1.71 32.61
C LEU A 770 4.97 -2.44 33.93
N SER A 771 3.69 -2.60 34.25
CA SER A 771 3.22 -3.30 35.44
C SER A 771 1.98 -4.17 35.17
N LEU A 772 1.61 -5.02 36.13
CA LEU A 772 0.36 -5.80 36.09
C LEU A 772 -0.72 -5.07 36.88
N ALA A 773 -1.95 -5.04 36.36
CA ALA A 773 -3.09 -4.38 37.00
C ALA A 773 -3.42 -4.93 38.41
N ASN A 774 -3.08 -6.20 38.66
CA ASN A 774 -3.23 -6.85 39.97
C ASN A 774 -2.12 -6.49 40.99
N GLY A 775 -1.16 -5.64 40.60
CA GLY A 775 -0.05 -5.20 41.45
C GLY A 775 1.06 -6.23 41.69
N LYS A 776 0.99 -7.43 41.09
CA LYS A 776 2.07 -8.42 41.21
C LYS A 776 3.32 -7.96 40.46
N PRO A 777 4.52 -8.28 40.96
CA PRO A 777 5.75 -8.08 40.20
C PRO A 777 5.73 -8.91 38.91
N ALA A 778 6.41 -8.42 37.88
CA ALA A 778 6.51 -9.08 36.59
C ALA A 778 7.97 -9.23 36.15
N ILE A 779 8.26 -10.35 35.50
CA ILE A 779 9.54 -10.60 34.81
C ILE A 779 9.31 -10.30 33.33
N LEU A 780 10.06 -9.34 32.79
CA LEU A 780 9.99 -8.93 31.39
C LEU A 780 11.20 -9.52 30.66
N THR A 781 10.95 -10.16 29.52
CA THR A 781 11.99 -10.70 28.64
C THR A 781 11.79 -10.15 27.24
N ASN A 782 12.81 -9.51 26.67
CA ASN A 782 12.84 -9.15 25.26
C ASN A 782 12.92 -10.43 24.41
N MET A 783 11.89 -10.73 23.64
CA MET A 783 11.83 -11.95 22.85
C MET A 783 12.83 -11.96 21.69
N MET A 784 13.19 -10.79 21.15
CA MET A 784 14.14 -10.67 20.03
C MET A 784 15.60 -10.93 20.46
N THR A 785 15.93 -10.66 21.72
CA THR A 785 17.30 -10.83 22.27
C THR A 785 17.41 -11.85 23.40
N SER A 786 16.29 -12.38 23.88
CA SER A 786 16.15 -13.22 25.08
C SER A 786 16.66 -12.59 26.38
N ASN A 787 16.90 -11.27 26.41
CA ASN A 787 17.45 -10.60 27.57
C ASN A 787 16.36 -10.12 28.54
N PRO A 788 16.62 -10.13 29.85
CA PRO A 788 15.71 -9.53 30.82
C PRO A 788 15.67 -8.01 30.63
N ILE A 789 14.48 -7.44 30.84
CA ILE A 789 14.25 -5.99 30.85
C ILE A 789 13.70 -5.60 32.23
N ASN A 790 14.14 -4.45 32.75
CA ASN A 790 13.57 -3.89 33.97
C ASN A 790 12.14 -3.39 33.71
N SER A 791 11.29 -3.34 34.74
CA SER A 791 9.94 -2.77 34.61
C SER A 791 9.93 -1.29 34.18
N HIS A 792 11.05 -0.59 34.38
CA HIS A 792 11.30 0.75 33.89
C HIS A 792 12.39 0.71 32.83
N PHE A 793 12.08 1.17 31.63
CA PHE A 793 13.00 1.15 30.50
C PHE A 793 12.73 2.31 29.54
N GLU A 794 13.69 2.57 28.65
CA GLU A 794 13.56 3.57 27.60
C GLU A 794 13.33 2.87 26.26
N LEU A 795 12.43 3.44 25.44
CA LEU A 795 12.23 3.04 24.06
C LEU A 795 12.52 4.24 23.15
N GLU A 796 13.58 4.11 22.37
CA GLU A 796 13.98 5.11 21.38
C GLU A 796 12.83 5.44 20.40
N SER A 797 12.88 6.63 19.79
CA SER A 797 12.01 7.00 18.67
C SER A 797 12.06 5.91 17.60
N GLU A 798 10.90 5.55 17.04
CA GLU A 798 10.76 4.46 16.03
C GLU A 798 11.15 3.07 16.56
N GLY A 799 11.39 2.93 17.87
CA GLY A 799 11.75 1.68 18.53
C GLY A 799 10.60 0.68 18.53
N VAL A 800 10.96 -0.61 18.41
CA VAL A 800 10.03 -1.74 18.42
C VAL A 800 10.49 -2.74 19.48
N LEU A 801 9.54 -3.25 20.27
CA LEU A 801 9.81 -4.22 21.32
C LEU A 801 8.75 -5.33 21.33
N LEU A 802 9.19 -6.57 21.44
CA LEU A 802 8.34 -7.74 21.66
C LEU A 802 8.75 -8.40 22.98
N LEU A 803 7.82 -8.52 23.91
CA LEU A 803 8.08 -8.96 25.29
C LEU A 803 7.25 -10.18 25.65
N LYS A 804 7.88 -11.08 26.41
CA LYS A 804 7.18 -12.00 27.29
C LYS A 804 7.16 -11.41 28.70
N VAL A 805 5.98 -11.27 29.30
CA VAL A 805 5.79 -10.74 30.66
C VAL A 805 5.18 -11.82 31.55
N SER A 806 5.93 -12.31 32.53
CA SER A 806 5.49 -13.38 33.43
C SER A 806 5.23 -12.85 34.83
N PRO A 807 4.04 -13.06 35.42
CA PRO A 807 3.80 -12.75 36.83
C PRO A 807 4.75 -13.53 37.75
N GLN A 808 5.24 -12.88 38.80
CA GLN A 808 5.99 -13.55 39.88
C GLN A 808 5.08 -14.21 40.92
#